data_AF-A0A9E6BSM7-F1
#
_entry.id   AF-A0A9E6BSM7-F1
#
_cell.length_a   1.000
_cell.length_b   1.000
_cell.length_c   1.000
_cell.angle_alpha   90.00
_cell.angle_beta   90.00
_cell.angle_gamma   90.00
#
_symmetry.space_group_name_H-M   'P 1'
#
loop_
_entity.id
_entity.type
_entity.pdbx_description
1 polymer ?
#
loop_
_entity_poly.entity_id
_entity_poly.type
_entity_poly.pdbx_seq_one_letter_code
_entity_poly.pdbx_strand_id
1 'polypeptide(L)'
;MRKTRFLRADKALFFIVSAIVGILVAEHASAQPTTPELIPLYHWYSPSRGDNFTTADPAWAGQPGDTQSPDYRFVGVLGYILAPTRGSAPPDTVPLYSWYNPQRGDNFLSSNPTWRPRNASDNSRDPNYRLGRLEGYIYNRPLAGTLPLQSHWSPSREDNFAAAHTTWVGEVGKTSNPDYRLYRNEGYIVSPYEVHDFNIRTIANGVAKKFGVGAALVAPRAVGRTGEISGTRPLLVLLAQSPAVQMDRSTDYYEELIFGTDTDDGPNVGSITSYFREMSQGKFTWSRAGVVGPVTVANSIIAPAGVVESSRATLVSAAVRQAAASGFSFRRYDRNGDNTVDQYELSVIVFYAYDLPGANAGQAFTITVNLPGGLTLQANTPYLPESSGIQVIAHELMHALGTGVDNDIYGSGSGGSSLMSASVSADHKPIHLDPWHKMRLGWVSPRLEAISPFIPPSSANLSVPVRNTYQPILFHDFNRPYSSVWQDFEMFLMEYRSAAMGANYDTDVADTGVALWYARMGDPLIPGETNGPFESPPNPPELVMEDQSGCNPSDTTPTSRTWNSGVGQALWIVSALEQCRGLTPYWREEHGRADINWYPRNVNPTSAYQGVADLSPRPGDNVPLGDPSGLRFKIGDDTGSRSSVEVEWSFSDQPFLPRIDKILGGSTRRPGQVVSIVGNFGLEGNKIARLSSTAAQYDLEIVRYGVDEVWVKIPDDVPDGSYRLHLMTRERGLRKGNSVWINVRR
;
A
#
# COMPACT_ATOMS: atom_id res chain seq x y z
N MET A 1 -1.03 -75.35 -35.21
CA MET A 1 -1.95 -74.45 -35.94
C MET A 1 -2.90 -73.78 -34.95
N ARG A 2 -3.27 -72.51 -35.23
CA ARG A 2 -4.17 -71.60 -34.46
C ARG A 2 -3.57 -70.91 -33.23
N LYS A 3 -3.02 -69.70 -33.42
CA LYS A 3 -2.98 -68.60 -32.42
C LYS A 3 -2.58 -67.27 -33.08
N THR A 4 -3.46 -66.69 -33.92
CA THR A 4 -3.28 -65.32 -34.47
C THR A 4 -4.61 -64.71 -34.93
N ARG A 5 -5.62 -64.61 -34.04
CA ARG A 5 -6.88 -63.90 -34.37
C ARG A 5 -7.47 -62.96 -33.30
N PHE A 6 -6.79 -62.71 -32.18
CA PHE A 6 -7.37 -61.87 -31.10
C PHE A 6 -6.89 -60.41 -31.04
N LEU A 7 -5.93 -59.96 -31.85
CA LEU A 7 -5.35 -58.61 -31.73
C LEU A 7 -5.97 -57.51 -32.62
N ARG A 8 -7.07 -57.77 -33.33
CA ARG A 8 -7.71 -56.77 -34.21
C ARG A 8 -9.01 -56.15 -33.68
N ALA A 9 -9.61 -56.70 -32.63
CA ALA A 9 -10.87 -56.17 -32.09
C ALA A 9 -10.67 -54.94 -31.17
N ASP A 10 -9.57 -54.91 -30.40
CA ASP A 10 -9.37 -53.86 -29.38
C ASP A 10 -9.08 -52.47 -29.97
N LYS A 11 -8.47 -52.40 -31.16
CA LYS A 11 -8.19 -51.10 -31.81
C LYS A 11 -9.45 -50.43 -32.36
N ALA A 12 -10.43 -51.21 -32.80
CA ALA A 12 -11.70 -50.66 -33.31
C ALA A 12 -12.57 -50.12 -32.17
N LEU A 13 -12.59 -50.80 -31.03
CA LEU A 13 -13.34 -50.35 -29.85
C LEU A 13 -12.75 -49.06 -29.25
N PHE A 14 -11.42 -48.93 -29.23
CA PHE A 14 -10.76 -47.72 -28.75
C PHE A 14 -11.01 -46.49 -29.63
N PHE A 15 -11.10 -46.67 -30.96
CA PHE A 15 -11.44 -45.57 -31.88
C PHE A 15 -12.91 -45.13 -31.77
N ILE A 16 -13.84 -46.06 -31.54
CA ILE A 16 -15.27 -45.73 -31.40
C ILE A 16 -15.52 -45.01 -30.06
N VAL A 17 -14.87 -45.44 -28.97
CA VAL A 17 -14.98 -44.75 -27.67
C VAL A 17 -14.37 -43.34 -27.73
N SER A 18 -13.21 -43.17 -28.37
CA SER A 18 -12.61 -41.84 -28.56
C SER A 18 -13.44 -40.91 -29.46
N ALA A 19 -14.10 -41.45 -30.49
CA ALA A 19 -14.99 -40.66 -31.35
C ALA A 19 -16.28 -40.24 -30.62
N ILE A 20 -16.86 -41.11 -29.78
CA ILE A 20 -18.06 -40.79 -28.99
C ILE A 20 -17.73 -39.79 -27.87
N VAL A 21 -16.58 -39.93 -27.21
CA VAL A 21 -16.10 -38.92 -26.23
C VAL A 21 -15.80 -37.60 -26.93
N GLY A 22 -15.21 -37.62 -28.14
CA GLY A 22 -14.97 -36.41 -28.94
C GLY A 22 -16.26 -35.68 -29.36
N ILE A 23 -17.32 -36.42 -29.71
CA ILE A 23 -18.63 -35.85 -30.09
C ILE A 23 -19.39 -35.33 -28.86
N LEU A 24 -19.33 -36.04 -27.71
CA LEU A 24 -19.94 -35.58 -26.46
C LEU A 24 -19.24 -34.35 -25.84
N VAL A 25 -17.93 -34.19 -26.06
CA VAL A 25 -17.17 -32.99 -25.64
C VAL A 25 -17.45 -31.81 -26.59
N ALA A 26 -17.74 -32.05 -27.87
CA ALA A 26 -18.08 -30.99 -28.83
C ALA A 26 -19.49 -30.40 -28.61
N GLU A 27 -20.48 -31.19 -28.17
CA GLU A 27 -21.83 -30.69 -27.84
C GLU A 27 -21.90 -30.00 -26.46
N HIS A 28 -20.96 -30.26 -25.55
CA HIS A 28 -20.84 -29.56 -24.26
C HIS A 28 -19.96 -28.31 -24.30
N ALA A 29 -19.46 -27.92 -25.48
CA ALA A 29 -19.08 -26.52 -25.75
C ALA A 29 -20.35 -25.64 -25.87
N SER A 30 -21.28 -25.82 -24.94
CA SER A 30 -22.30 -24.85 -24.57
C SER A 30 -21.59 -23.53 -24.31
N ALA A 31 -21.97 -22.49 -25.05
CA ALA A 31 -21.51 -21.13 -24.86
C ALA A 31 -21.39 -20.85 -23.35
N GLN A 32 -20.16 -20.69 -22.87
CA GLN A 32 -19.93 -20.18 -21.52
C GLN A 32 -20.74 -18.88 -21.43
N PRO A 33 -21.63 -18.71 -20.43
CA PRO A 33 -22.34 -17.47 -20.26
C PRO A 33 -21.29 -16.38 -20.12
N THR A 34 -21.13 -15.58 -21.18
CA THR A 34 -20.19 -14.46 -21.16
C THR A 34 -20.70 -13.51 -20.10
N THR A 35 -19.95 -13.36 -19.01
CA THR A 35 -20.21 -12.33 -18.00
C THR A 35 -20.42 -11.02 -18.75
N PRO A 36 -21.56 -10.33 -18.57
CA PRO A 36 -21.81 -9.12 -19.31
C PRO A 36 -20.73 -8.08 -19.00
N GLU A 37 -20.22 -7.41 -20.04
CA GLU A 37 -19.21 -6.38 -19.90
C GLU A 37 -19.75 -5.22 -19.05
N LEU A 38 -18.93 -4.70 -18.13
CA LEU A 38 -19.25 -3.51 -17.34
C LEU A 38 -18.65 -2.27 -18.00
N ILE A 39 -19.48 -1.24 -18.19
CA ILE A 39 -19.07 0.06 -18.74
C ILE A 39 -19.35 1.17 -17.74
N PRO A 40 -18.47 2.19 -17.66
CA PRO A 40 -18.62 3.29 -16.71
C PRO A 40 -19.81 4.19 -17.06
N LEU A 41 -20.45 4.72 -16.02
CA LEU A 41 -21.49 5.73 -16.11
C LEU A 41 -20.90 7.07 -15.65
N TYR A 42 -20.59 7.94 -16.60
CA TYR A 42 -19.98 9.26 -16.38
C TYR A 42 -21.02 10.30 -15.98
N HIS A 43 -20.64 11.24 -15.11
CA HIS A 43 -21.43 12.41 -14.74
C HIS A 43 -20.67 13.70 -15.07
N TRP A 44 -21.40 14.60 -15.72
CA TRP A 44 -20.95 15.92 -16.14
C TRP A 44 -21.95 16.98 -15.67
N TYR A 45 -21.46 18.19 -15.41
CA TYR A 45 -22.30 19.33 -15.02
C TYR A 45 -22.03 20.55 -15.90
N SER A 46 -23.07 21.18 -16.45
CA SER A 46 -22.99 22.43 -17.21
C SER A 46 -23.41 23.61 -16.33
N PRO A 47 -22.48 24.53 -15.96
CA PRO A 47 -22.84 25.71 -15.17
C PRO A 47 -23.78 26.66 -15.88
N SER A 48 -23.64 26.85 -17.20
CA SER A 48 -24.50 27.78 -17.96
C SER A 48 -25.92 27.29 -18.14
N ARG A 49 -26.11 25.96 -18.20
CA ARG A 49 -27.44 25.34 -18.30
C ARG A 49 -28.03 25.00 -16.94
N GLY A 50 -27.18 24.86 -15.91
CA GLY A 50 -27.58 24.27 -14.64
C GLY A 50 -27.94 22.78 -14.74
N ASP A 51 -27.48 22.11 -15.81
CA ASP A 51 -27.89 20.76 -16.22
C ASP A 51 -26.88 19.68 -15.80
N ASN A 52 -27.41 18.51 -15.44
CA ASN A 52 -26.63 17.31 -15.14
C ASN A 52 -26.74 16.30 -16.26
N PHE A 53 -25.60 15.98 -16.86
CA PHE A 53 -25.52 14.99 -17.90
C PHE A 53 -24.86 13.70 -17.41
N THR A 54 -25.63 12.62 -17.38
CA THR A 54 -25.15 11.28 -17.00
C THR A 54 -25.23 10.35 -18.21
N THR A 55 -24.10 9.74 -18.60
CA THR A 55 -24.03 8.86 -19.79
C THR A 55 -22.97 7.79 -19.66
N ALA A 56 -23.17 6.65 -20.32
CA ALA A 56 -22.17 5.61 -20.52
C ALA A 56 -21.50 5.71 -21.90
N ASP A 57 -21.53 6.88 -22.53
CA ASP A 57 -20.94 7.08 -23.86
C ASP A 57 -19.42 7.18 -23.72
N PRO A 58 -18.63 6.28 -24.34
CA PRO A 58 -17.18 6.40 -24.28
C PRO A 58 -16.67 7.71 -24.91
N ALA A 59 -17.44 8.38 -25.78
CA ALA A 59 -17.10 9.72 -26.28
C ALA A 59 -17.14 10.81 -25.19
N TRP A 60 -17.81 10.52 -24.08
CA TRP A 60 -17.91 11.37 -22.88
C TRP A 60 -17.11 10.82 -21.70
N ALA A 61 -16.12 9.95 -21.97
CA ALA A 61 -15.09 9.64 -21.00
C ALA A 61 -14.32 10.92 -20.64
N GLY A 62 -14.09 11.15 -19.36
CA GLY A 62 -13.40 12.34 -18.87
C GLY A 62 -12.61 12.09 -17.59
N GLN A 63 -11.82 13.08 -17.22
CA GLN A 63 -11.02 13.17 -16.00
C GLN A 63 -11.33 14.47 -15.26
N PRO A 64 -11.06 14.56 -13.93
CA PRO A 64 -11.28 15.79 -13.18
C PRO A 64 -10.59 16.99 -13.83
N GLY A 65 -11.37 18.03 -14.15
CA GLY A 65 -10.91 19.23 -14.86
C GLY A 65 -11.23 19.25 -16.36
N ASP A 66 -11.62 18.12 -16.95
CA ASP A 66 -12.04 18.08 -18.34
C ASP A 66 -13.31 18.88 -18.57
N THR A 67 -13.39 19.50 -19.76
CA THR A 67 -14.56 20.21 -20.23
C THR A 67 -14.99 19.74 -21.60
N GLN A 68 -16.30 19.71 -21.85
CA GLN A 68 -16.87 19.37 -23.14
C GLN A 68 -17.92 20.39 -23.57
N SER A 69 -18.04 20.59 -24.89
CA SER A 69 -18.98 21.57 -25.46
C SER A 69 -20.43 21.28 -25.04
N PRO A 70 -21.22 22.30 -24.65
CA PRO A 70 -20.89 23.72 -24.66
C PRO A 70 -20.03 24.21 -23.48
N ASP A 71 -20.13 23.61 -22.30
CA ASP A 71 -19.41 24.00 -21.07
C ASP A 71 -19.52 22.95 -19.94
N TYR A 72 -19.82 21.70 -20.30
CA TYR A 72 -19.88 20.61 -19.33
C TYR A 72 -18.53 20.41 -18.67
N ARG A 73 -18.52 20.21 -17.36
CA ARG A 73 -17.35 19.88 -16.57
C ARG A 73 -17.49 18.47 -16.05
N PHE A 74 -16.45 17.66 -16.20
CA PHE A 74 -16.47 16.30 -15.70
C PHE A 74 -16.56 16.32 -14.17
N VAL A 75 -17.53 15.61 -13.61
CA VAL A 75 -17.73 15.48 -12.16
C VAL A 75 -17.10 14.17 -11.67
N GLY A 76 -17.33 13.06 -12.36
CA GLY A 76 -16.81 11.76 -11.96
C GLY A 76 -17.50 10.58 -12.64
N VAL A 77 -17.10 9.37 -12.25
CA VAL A 77 -17.79 8.12 -12.60
C VAL A 77 -18.75 7.79 -11.45
N LEU A 78 -20.06 7.70 -11.72
CA LEU A 78 -21.06 7.36 -10.71
C LEU A 78 -21.04 5.88 -10.33
N GLY A 79 -20.61 5.03 -11.25
CA GLY A 79 -20.52 3.58 -11.12
C GLY A 79 -20.46 2.92 -12.48
N TYR A 80 -20.80 1.64 -12.54
CA TYR A 80 -20.75 0.85 -13.76
C TYR A 80 -22.08 0.17 -14.05
N ILE A 81 -22.44 0.12 -15.32
CA ILE A 81 -23.64 -0.54 -15.83
C ILE A 81 -23.24 -1.68 -16.77
N LEU A 82 -24.14 -2.62 -16.99
CA LEU A 82 -23.89 -3.72 -17.91
C LEU A 82 -24.08 -3.20 -19.34
N ALA A 83 -23.10 -3.44 -20.20
CA ALA A 83 -23.08 -2.95 -21.57
C ALA A 83 -24.32 -3.43 -22.35
N PRO A 84 -24.82 -2.62 -23.31
CA PRO A 84 -25.88 -3.06 -24.22
C PRO A 84 -25.44 -4.32 -24.99
N THR A 85 -25.96 -5.49 -24.64
CA THR A 85 -25.71 -6.73 -25.39
C THR A 85 -26.58 -6.77 -26.65
N ARG A 86 -26.10 -7.41 -27.73
CA ARG A 86 -26.88 -7.63 -28.98
C ARG A 86 -28.03 -8.66 -28.81
N GLY A 87 -28.49 -8.92 -27.59
CA GLY A 87 -29.46 -9.96 -27.26
C GLY A 87 -30.47 -9.53 -26.21
N SER A 88 -31.06 -10.49 -25.50
CA SER A 88 -31.96 -10.23 -24.37
C SER A 88 -31.21 -9.55 -23.23
N ALA A 89 -31.91 -8.66 -22.50
CA ALA A 89 -31.42 -8.08 -21.25
C ALA A 89 -30.87 -9.17 -20.32
N PRO A 90 -29.73 -8.95 -19.63
CA PRO A 90 -29.27 -9.88 -18.61
C PRO A 90 -30.35 -10.14 -17.56
N PRO A 91 -30.41 -11.34 -16.95
CA PRO A 91 -31.37 -11.63 -15.88
C PRO A 91 -31.28 -10.61 -14.74
N ASP A 92 -32.41 -10.32 -14.09
CA ASP A 92 -32.52 -9.36 -12.97
C ASP A 92 -32.08 -7.92 -13.28
N THR A 93 -32.15 -7.52 -14.56
CA THR A 93 -31.82 -6.16 -14.98
C THR A 93 -32.99 -5.42 -15.63
N VAL A 94 -32.90 -4.09 -15.64
CA VAL A 94 -33.77 -3.18 -16.39
C VAL A 94 -32.92 -2.31 -17.32
N PRO A 95 -33.43 -1.99 -18.53
CA PRO A 95 -32.71 -1.12 -19.46
C PRO A 95 -32.70 0.32 -18.95
N LEU A 96 -31.58 1.02 -19.14
CA LEU A 96 -31.42 2.42 -18.78
C LEU A 96 -31.28 3.26 -20.06
N TYR A 97 -32.22 4.16 -20.30
CA TYR A 97 -32.26 5.01 -21.50
C TYR A 97 -31.94 6.46 -21.17
N SER A 98 -31.20 7.13 -22.06
CA SER A 98 -31.00 8.57 -22.03
C SER A 98 -31.95 9.30 -22.98
N TRP A 99 -32.38 10.49 -22.55
CA TRP A 99 -33.33 11.36 -23.22
C TRP A 99 -32.84 12.80 -23.14
N TYR A 100 -33.15 13.60 -24.16
CA TYR A 100 -32.77 15.01 -24.20
C TYR A 100 -33.96 15.89 -24.57
N ASN A 101 -34.18 16.96 -23.80
CA ASN A 101 -35.18 17.97 -24.14
C ASN A 101 -34.49 19.22 -24.73
N PRO A 102 -34.61 19.48 -26.05
CA PRO A 102 -33.92 20.59 -26.69
C PRO A 102 -34.44 21.97 -26.29
N GLN A 103 -35.67 22.08 -25.79
CA GLN A 103 -36.23 23.36 -25.34
C GLN A 103 -35.71 23.76 -23.95
N ARG A 104 -35.52 22.76 -23.07
CA ARG A 104 -34.96 22.98 -21.73
C ARG A 104 -33.44 22.93 -21.71
N GLY A 105 -32.84 22.22 -22.67
CA GLY A 105 -31.43 21.88 -22.63
C GLY A 105 -31.09 20.85 -21.56
N ASP A 106 -32.07 20.03 -21.16
CA ASP A 106 -32.03 19.09 -20.02
C ASP A 106 -31.80 17.64 -20.47
N ASN A 107 -30.96 16.94 -19.72
CA ASN A 107 -30.66 15.52 -19.92
C ASN A 107 -31.37 14.64 -18.89
N PHE A 108 -32.01 13.58 -19.36
CA PHE A 108 -32.80 12.71 -18.50
C PHE A 108 -32.46 11.23 -18.70
N LEU A 109 -32.14 10.57 -17.59
CA LEU A 109 -31.85 9.14 -17.56
C LEU A 109 -33.01 8.38 -16.91
N SER A 110 -33.49 7.31 -17.55
CA SER A 110 -34.65 6.57 -17.04
C SER A 110 -34.61 5.08 -17.35
N SER A 111 -34.90 4.30 -16.33
CA SER A 111 -35.21 2.86 -16.38
C SER A 111 -36.72 2.58 -16.37
N ASN A 112 -37.54 3.61 -16.19
CA ASN A 112 -38.98 3.45 -16.01
C ASN A 112 -39.60 2.85 -17.28
N PRO A 113 -40.36 1.74 -17.17
CA PRO A 113 -41.00 1.11 -18.32
C PRO A 113 -41.88 2.04 -19.17
N THR A 114 -42.47 3.10 -18.61
CA THR A 114 -43.27 4.07 -19.39
C THR A 114 -42.41 4.91 -20.34
N TRP A 115 -41.12 5.04 -20.04
CA TRP A 115 -40.15 5.72 -20.88
C TRP A 115 -39.50 4.77 -21.89
N ARG A 116 -39.63 3.45 -21.75
CA ARG A 116 -39.06 2.51 -22.73
C ARG A 116 -39.65 2.73 -24.12
N PRO A 117 -38.82 2.84 -25.19
CA PRO A 117 -39.31 2.91 -26.55
C PRO A 117 -39.98 1.59 -26.94
N ARG A 118 -41.18 1.65 -27.50
CA ARG A 118 -41.93 0.47 -27.99
C ARG A 118 -41.38 -0.08 -29.31
N ASN A 119 -40.79 0.80 -30.12
CA ASN A 119 -40.17 0.50 -31.40
C ASN A 119 -39.21 1.63 -31.79
N ALA A 120 -38.51 1.50 -32.92
CA ALA A 120 -37.53 2.49 -33.37
C ALA A 120 -38.13 3.88 -33.68
N SER A 121 -39.42 3.96 -34.00
CA SER A 121 -40.13 5.23 -34.22
C SER A 121 -40.65 5.89 -32.93
N ASP A 122 -40.61 5.18 -31.80
CA ASP A 122 -41.10 5.66 -30.50
C ASP A 122 -40.00 6.46 -29.76
N ASN A 123 -39.56 7.57 -30.36
CA ASN A 123 -38.39 8.34 -29.95
C ASN A 123 -38.73 9.70 -29.33
N SER A 124 -39.99 9.95 -28.96
CA SER A 124 -40.45 11.21 -28.38
C SER A 124 -41.37 11.00 -27.16
N ARG A 125 -41.25 11.88 -26.16
CA ARG A 125 -42.05 11.89 -24.93
C ARG A 125 -42.37 13.34 -24.53
N ASP A 126 -43.57 13.57 -24.03
CA ASP A 126 -43.95 14.88 -23.48
C ASP A 126 -43.05 15.27 -22.30
N PRO A 127 -42.69 16.56 -22.12
CA PRO A 127 -43.11 17.71 -22.92
C PRO A 127 -42.34 17.97 -24.22
N ASN A 128 -41.17 17.35 -24.47
CA ASN A 128 -40.44 17.38 -25.76
C ASN A 128 -39.14 16.54 -25.70
N TYR A 129 -39.08 15.51 -24.85
CA TYR A 129 -37.88 14.68 -24.76
C TYR A 129 -37.75 13.84 -26.02
N ARG A 130 -36.52 13.75 -26.50
CA ARG A 130 -36.13 12.89 -27.61
C ARG A 130 -35.24 11.78 -27.07
N LEU A 131 -35.48 10.55 -27.51
CA LEU A 131 -34.65 9.41 -27.14
C LEU A 131 -33.23 9.67 -27.65
N GLY A 132 -32.25 9.65 -26.75
CA GLY A 132 -30.84 9.64 -27.06
C GLY A 132 -30.41 8.23 -27.46
N ARG A 133 -30.32 7.34 -26.47
CA ARG A 133 -29.90 5.95 -26.68
C ARG A 133 -30.24 5.03 -25.49
N LEU A 134 -29.99 3.74 -25.67
CA LEU A 134 -29.85 2.78 -24.57
C LEU A 134 -28.43 2.93 -24.01
N GLU A 135 -28.32 3.37 -22.76
CA GLU A 135 -27.02 3.48 -22.07
C GLU A 135 -26.50 2.09 -21.68
N GLY A 136 -27.39 1.21 -21.21
CA GLY A 136 -27.05 -0.15 -20.80
C GLY A 136 -28.13 -0.77 -19.93
N TYR A 137 -27.74 -1.70 -19.06
CA TYR A 137 -28.62 -2.38 -18.12
C TYR A 137 -28.13 -2.19 -16.68
N ILE A 138 -29.07 -1.97 -15.77
CA ILE A 138 -28.83 -1.85 -14.32
C ILE A 138 -29.65 -2.90 -13.58
N TYR A 139 -29.21 -3.30 -12.39
CA TYR A 139 -29.93 -4.29 -11.60
C TYR A 139 -31.25 -3.73 -11.08
N ASN A 140 -32.31 -4.52 -11.13
CA ASN A 140 -33.65 -4.12 -10.70
C ASN A 140 -33.88 -4.28 -9.18
N ARG A 141 -32.90 -4.84 -8.48
CA ARG A 141 -32.89 -5.09 -7.03
C ARG A 141 -31.47 -4.89 -6.49
N PRO A 142 -31.30 -4.56 -5.20
CA PRO A 142 -29.98 -4.40 -4.63
C PRO A 142 -29.26 -5.75 -4.63
N LEU A 143 -28.03 -5.75 -5.13
CA LEU A 143 -27.07 -6.83 -5.00
C LEU A 143 -25.87 -6.36 -4.16
N ALA A 144 -25.07 -7.30 -3.68
CA ALA A 144 -23.79 -6.97 -3.04
C ALA A 144 -22.98 -6.03 -3.94
N GLY A 145 -22.43 -4.98 -3.30
CA GLY A 145 -21.70 -3.83 -3.86
C GLY A 145 -22.26 -3.20 -5.13
N THR A 146 -23.58 -3.21 -5.25
CA THR A 146 -24.29 -2.24 -6.08
C THR A 146 -24.71 -1.01 -5.28
N LEU A 147 -24.78 0.15 -5.93
CA LEU A 147 -25.31 1.40 -5.38
C LEU A 147 -26.66 1.72 -6.03
N PRO A 148 -27.64 2.26 -5.28
CA PRO A 148 -28.87 2.73 -5.89
C PRO A 148 -28.58 3.90 -6.84
N LEU A 149 -29.09 3.82 -8.07
CA LEU A 149 -29.11 4.95 -9.00
C LEU A 149 -30.46 5.66 -8.86
N GLN A 150 -30.42 6.86 -8.31
CA GLN A 150 -31.60 7.62 -7.96
C GLN A 150 -31.79 8.78 -8.94
N SER A 151 -33.03 8.98 -9.39
CA SER A 151 -33.40 10.13 -10.20
C SER A 151 -34.00 11.22 -9.33
N HIS A 152 -33.53 12.44 -9.55
CA HIS A 152 -33.93 13.65 -8.86
C HIS A 152 -34.47 14.67 -9.85
N TRP A 153 -35.36 15.55 -9.38
CA TRP A 153 -35.95 16.63 -10.17
C TRP A 153 -35.82 17.96 -9.43
N SER A 154 -35.34 18.99 -10.12
CA SER A 154 -35.29 20.37 -9.63
C SER A 154 -36.39 21.20 -10.32
N PRO A 155 -37.44 21.62 -9.58
CA PRO A 155 -38.45 22.52 -10.12
C PRO A 155 -37.89 23.88 -10.54
N SER A 156 -36.91 24.43 -9.79
CA SER A 156 -36.34 25.75 -10.10
C SER A 156 -35.48 25.76 -11.37
N ARG A 157 -34.90 24.61 -11.73
CA ARG A 157 -34.07 24.46 -12.94
C ARG A 157 -34.79 23.80 -14.10
N GLU A 158 -35.96 23.21 -13.83
CA GLU A 158 -36.61 22.27 -14.75
C GLU A 158 -35.69 21.14 -15.22
N ASP A 159 -34.86 20.62 -14.29
CA ASP A 159 -33.73 19.72 -14.57
C ASP A 159 -33.89 18.34 -13.92
N ASN A 160 -33.49 17.30 -14.65
CA ASN A 160 -33.38 15.94 -14.14
C ASN A 160 -31.93 15.58 -13.82
N PHE A 161 -31.72 14.85 -12.72
CA PHE A 161 -30.40 14.35 -12.36
C PHE A 161 -30.46 12.91 -11.87
N ALA A 162 -29.71 12.02 -12.51
CA ALA A 162 -29.50 10.66 -12.02
C ALA A 162 -28.16 10.55 -11.28
N ALA A 163 -28.21 10.18 -10.00
CA ALA A 163 -27.07 10.14 -9.08
C ALA A 163 -26.99 8.82 -8.32
N ALA A 164 -25.78 8.34 -8.04
CA ALA A 164 -25.55 7.17 -7.18
C ALA A 164 -24.66 7.47 -5.95
N HIS A 165 -24.22 8.72 -5.81
CA HIS A 165 -23.27 9.15 -4.77
C HIS A 165 -23.98 9.40 -3.43
N THR A 166 -23.42 8.91 -2.34
CA THR A 166 -23.99 8.99 -0.98
C THR A 166 -24.28 10.41 -0.50
N THR A 167 -23.51 11.41 -0.96
CA THR A 167 -23.75 12.83 -0.65
C THR A 167 -25.06 13.39 -1.24
N TRP A 168 -25.66 12.68 -2.20
CA TRP A 168 -26.95 13.03 -2.81
C TRP A 168 -28.08 12.06 -2.48
N VAL A 169 -27.80 10.98 -1.73
CA VAL A 169 -28.81 10.03 -1.23
C VAL A 169 -29.56 10.70 -0.06
N GLY A 170 -30.37 11.70 -0.39
CA GLY A 170 -31.29 12.33 0.55
C GLY A 170 -32.48 11.41 0.87
N GLU A 171 -33.00 11.51 2.09
CA GLU A 171 -34.33 10.97 2.39
C GLU A 171 -35.36 11.58 1.44
N VAL A 172 -36.32 10.77 0.97
CA VAL A 172 -37.44 11.21 0.14
C VAL A 172 -38.07 12.48 0.76
N GLY A 173 -37.93 13.62 0.08
CA GLY A 173 -38.53 14.90 0.50
C GLY A 173 -37.58 15.96 1.07
N LYS A 174 -36.28 15.69 1.25
CA LYS A 174 -35.29 16.72 1.62
C LYS A 174 -34.63 17.31 0.37
N THR A 175 -34.63 18.64 0.26
CA THR A 175 -33.95 19.38 -0.81
C THR A 175 -32.46 19.50 -0.49
N SER A 176 -31.61 18.84 -1.28
CA SER A 176 -30.22 19.24 -1.45
C SER A 176 -30.16 20.61 -2.15
N ASN A 177 -28.99 21.25 -2.20
CA ASN A 177 -28.80 22.50 -2.94
C ASN A 177 -28.18 22.16 -4.30
N PRO A 178 -28.82 22.48 -5.44
CA PRO A 178 -30.13 23.14 -5.63
C PRO A 178 -31.29 22.18 -5.34
N ASP A 179 -32.51 22.72 -5.27
CA ASP A 179 -33.82 22.14 -4.85
C ASP A 179 -34.27 20.80 -5.49
N TYR A 180 -33.35 19.99 -5.99
CA TYR A 180 -33.52 18.61 -6.35
C TYR A 180 -34.22 17.84 -5.24
N ARG A 181 -35.29 17.18 -5.64
CA ARG A 181 -36.03 16.23 -4.81
C ARG A 181 -35.87 14.86 -5.42
N LEU A 182 -35.63 13.86 -4.58
CA LEU A 182 -35.67 12.46 -5.01
C LEU A 182 -37.03 12.17 -5.64
N TYR A 183 -37.01 11.82 -6.92
CA TYR A 183 -38.21 11.54 -7.71
C TYR A 183 -38.50 10.03 -7.73
N ARG A 184 -37.47 9.20 -7.97
CA ARG A 184 -37.59 7.73 -7.93
C ARG A 184 -36.22 7.02 -7.88
N ASN A 185 -36.25 5.74 -7.56
CA ASN A 185 -35.11 4.85 -7.79
C ASN A 185 -35.18 4.30 -9.23
N GLU A 186 -34.08 4.39 -9.98
CA GLU A 186 -33.95 3.76 -11.30
C GLU A 186 -33.52 2.29 -11.19
N GLY A 187 -32.79 1.93 -10.14
CA GLY A 187 -32.25 0.59 -9.97
C GLY A 187 -30.92 0.63 -9.26
N TYR A 188 -30.05 -0.33 -9.56
CA TYR A 188 -28.77 -0.47 -8.87
C TYR A 188 -27.65 -0.65 -9.89
N ILE A 189 -26.66 0.23 -9.83
CA ILE A 189 -25.44 0.16 -10.64
C ILE A 189 -24.34 -0.53 -9.84
N VAL A 190 -23.39 -1.18 -10.50
CA VAL A 190 -22.23 -1.72 -9.80
C VAL A 190 -21.43 -0.53 -9.26
N SER A 191 -21.17 -0.57 -7.95
CA SER A 191 -20.44 0.49 -7.28
C SER A 191 -19.11 0.70 -7.99
N PRO A 192 -18.66 1.95 -8.19
CA PRO A 192 -17.30 2.15 -8.66
C PRO A 192 -16.30 1.49 -7.71
N TYR A 193 -16.65 1.34 -6.43
CA TYR A 193 -15.87 0.61 -5.43
C TYR A 193 -15.86 -0.92 -5.60
N GLU A 194 -16.91 -1.54 -6.17
CA GLU A 194 -16.95 -2.99 -6.41
C GLU A 194 -16.33 -3.39 -7.75
N VAL A 195 -16.43 -2.52 -8.77
CA VAL A 195 -15.55 -2.64 -9.94
C VAL A 195 -14.13 -2.33 -9.55
N HIS A 196 -13.89 -1.48 -8.55
CA HIS A 196 -12.60 -1.42 -7.86
C HIS A 196 -12.30 -2.67 -7.06
N ASP A 197 -13.19 -3.60 -6.73
CA ASP A 197 -12.85 -4.84 -6.03
C ASP A 197 -12.52 -5.99 -7.01
N PHE A 198 -13.25 -6.03 -8.14
CA PHE A 198 -12.92 -6.84 -9.32
C PHE A 198 -11.64 -6.33 -10.02
N ASN A 199 -11.49 -5.00 -10.09
CA ASN A 199 -10.23 -4.35 -10.38
C ASN A 199 -9.29 -4.39 -9.19
N ILE A 200 -9.64 -4.54 -7.91
CA ILE A 200 -8.65 -4.70 -6.85
C ILE A 200 -8.00 -6.04 -7.06
N ARG A 201 -8.60 -7.05 -7.69
CA ARG A 201 -7.82 -8.23 -8.13
C ARG A 201 -6.98 -7.96 -9.37
N THR A 202 -7.45 -7.16 -10.34
CA THR A 202 -6.73 -6.88 -11.60
C THR A 202 -5.65 -5.79 -11.44
N ILE A 203 -5.96 -4.68 -10.79
CA ILE A 203 -5.13 -3.69 -10.13
C ILE A 203 -4.39 -4.27 -8.92
N ALA A 204 -4.83 -5.27 -8.15
CA ALA A 204 -3.91 -5.99 -7.21
C ALA A 204 -2.87 -6.62 -8.06
N ASN A 205 -3.26 -7.40 -9.08
CA ASN A 205 -2.29 -8.03 -9.95
C ASN A 205 -1.43 -6.99 -10.66
N GLY A 206 -1.96 -5.81 -10.99
CA GLY A 206 -1.22 -4.71 -11.62
C GLY A 206 -0.31 -3.93 -10.68
N VAL A 207 -0.76 -3.63 -9.47
CA VAL A 207 -0.06 -2.98 -8.34
C VAL A 207 0.95 -3.99 -7.83
N ALA A 208 0.54 -5.15 -7.34
CA ALA A 208 1.42 -6.25 -6.99
C ALA A 208 2.48 -6.51 -8.08
N LYS A 209 2.14 -6.59 -9.37
CA LYS A 209 3.14 -6.71 -10.45
C LYS A 209 4.04 -5.48 -10.61
N LYS A 210 3.53 -4.24 -10.49
CA LYS A 210 4.32 -2.99 -10.49
C LYS A 210 5.25 -2.90 -9.27
N PHE A 211 4.82 -3.42 -8.13
CA PHE A 211 5.61 -3.54 -6.90
C PHE A 211 6.62 -4.67 -6.94
N GLY A 212 6.53 -5.50 -7.98
CA GLY A 212 7.32 -6.68 -8.15
C GLY A 212 6.98 -7.80 -7.17
N VAL A 213 5.74 -7.89 -6.70
CA VAL A 213 5.22 -9.03 -5.94
C VAL A 213 5.37 -10.29 -6.78
N GLY A 214 6.20 -11.22 -6.32
CA GLY A 214 6.62 -12.34 -7.15
C GLY A 214 7.32 -11.90 -8.43
N ALA A 215 8.05 -10.78 -8.39
CA ALA A 215 8.91 -10.29 -9.45
C ALA A 215 10.32 -9.97 -8.91
N ALA A 216 10.76 -10.72 -7.89
CA ALA A 216 12.18 -11.04 -7.77
C ALA A 216 12.71 -11.25 -9.19
N LEU A 217 13.82 -10.60 -9.54
CA LEU A 217 14.36 -10.50 -10.90
C LEU A 217 14.72 -11.89 -11.44
N VAL A 218 13.71 -12.69 -11.76
CA VAL A 218 13.83 -14.03 -12.31
C VAL A 218 14.05 -13.80 -13.78
N ALA A 219 15.30 -13.94 -14.20
CA ALA A 219 15.60 -14.10 -15.61
C ALA A 219 14.63 -15.16 -16.20
N PRO A 220 14.01 -14.94 -17.37
CA PRO A 220 12.89 -15.74 -17.88
C PRO A 220 13.12 -17.25 -18.06
N ARG A 221 14.31 -17.77 -17.73
CA ARG A 221 14.75 -19.12 -18.10
C ARG A 221 14.40 -20.23 -17.09
N ALA A 222 14.03 -19.95 -15.83
CA ALA A 222 14.02 -21.00 -14.80
C ALA A 222 12.72 -21.29 -14.03
N VAL A 223 11.59 -20.58 -14.20
CA VAL A 223 10.39 -20.88 -13.36
C VAL A 223 9.07 -20.85 -14.14
N GLY A 224 8.24 -21.87 -13.92
CA GLY A 224 6.85 -21.91 -14.35
C GLY A 224 6.02 -20.79 -13.70
N ARG A 225 5.59 -19.83 -14.51
CA ARG A 225 4.39 -18.98 -14.43
C ARG A 225 4.14 -18.07 -13.21
N THR A 226 4.88 -18.14 -12.10
CA THR A 226 4.76 -17.18 -10.99
C THR A 226 6.16 -16.87 -10.45
N GLY A 227 6.65 -15.63 -10.53
CA GLY A 227 8.01 -15.25 -10.10
C GLY A 227 8.20 -15.24 -8.56
N GLU A 228 7.53 -16.14 -7.86
CA GLU A 228 7.68 -16.42 -6.45
C GLU A 228 8.93 -17.28 -6.21
N ILE A 229 9.75 -16.88 -5.23
CA ILE A 229 10.91 -17.63 -4.76
C ILE A 229 10.43 -18.68 -3.76
N SER A 230 10.28 -19.93 -4.22
CA SER A 230 9.75 -21.04 -3.41
C SER A 230 10.57 -22.32 -3.53
N GLY A 231 10.22 -23.31 -2.72
CA GLY A 231 10.85 -24.62 -2.67
C GLY A 231 12.18 -24.62 -1.91
N THR A 232 13.09 -25.45 -2.37
CA THR A 232 14.40 -25.62 -1.74
C THR A 232 15.51 -25.36 -2.73
N ARG A 233 16.43 -24.45 -2.38
CA ARG A 233 17.61 -24.15 -3.21
C ARG A 233 18.89 -24.72 -2.60
N PRO A 234 19.76 -25.38 -3.39
CA PRO A 234 21.07 -25.80 -2.90
C PRO A 234 21.93 -24.58 -2.57
N LEU A 235 22.52 -24.56 -1.37
CA LEU A 235 23.48 -23.57 -0.91
C LEU A 235 24.82 -24.24 -0.63
N LEU A 236 25.87 -23.76 -1.29
CA LEU A 236 27.26 -24.15 -1.07
C LEU A 236 27.96 -23.10 -0.23
N VAL A 237 28.53 -23.54 0.90
CA VAL A 237 29.36 -22.71 1.77
C VAL A 237 30.82 -22.98 1.46
N LEU A 238 31.57 -21.96 1.09
CA LEU A 238 33.01 -22.03 0.87
C LEU A 238 33.75 -21.27 1.97
N LEU A 239 34.72 -21.92 2.59
CA LEU A 239 35.60 -21.29 3.59
C LEU A 239 36.94 -21.01 2.93
N ALA A 240 37.39 -19.77 2.91
CA ALA A 240 38.62 -19.34 2.24
C ALA A 240 39.62 -18.76 3.24
N GLN A 241 40.85 -19.24 3.16
CA GLN A 241 41.97 -18.76 3.97
C GLN A 241 43.20 -18.51 3.13
N SER A 242 44.21 -17.88 3.71
CA SER A 242 45.52 -17.73 3.10
C SER A 242 46.61 -18.30 4.01
N PRO A 243 47.80 -18.67 3.50
CA PRO A 243 48.89 -19.10 4.37
C PRO A 243 49.22 -18.12 5.51
N ALA A 244 48.96 -16.82 5.33
CA ALA A 244 49.17 -15.80 6.35
C ALA A 244 48.00 -15.63 7.34
N VAL A 245 46.77 -15.99 6.94
CA VAL A 245 45.55 -15.77 7.73
C VAL A 245 44.66 -17.01 7.61
N GLN A 246 44.54 -17.76 8.71
CA GLN A 246 43.80 -19.03 8.79
C GLN A 246 42.39 -18.79 9.35
N MET A 247 41.42 -19.60 8.93
CA MET A 247 40.08 -19.55 9.54
C MET A 247 40.18 -19.98 11.01
N ASP A 248 39.57 -19.22 11.91
CA ASP A 248 39.46 -19.56 13.33
C ASP A 248 38.31 -20.56 13.57
N ARG A 249 37.29 -20.55 12.70
CA ARG A 249 36.09 -21.39 12.84
C ARG A 249 36.14 -22.66 11.98
N SER A 250 35.65 -23.77 12.53
CA SER A 250 35.63 -25.08 11.86
C SER A 250 34.52 -25.18 10.81
N THR A 251 34.58 -26.19 9.93
CA THR A 251 33.48 -26.51 9.02
C THR A 251 32.18 -26.85 9.76
N ASP A 252 32.28 -27.52 10.91
CA ASP A 252 31.12 -27.93 11.72
C ASP A 252 30.39 -26.71 12.29
N TYR A 253 31.13 -25.64 12.62
CA TYR A 253 30.53 -24.37 13.03
C TYR A 253 29.60 -23.82 11.94
N TYR A 254 30.08 -23.76 10.69
CA TYR A 254 29.27 -23.27 9.56
C TYR A 254 28.17 -24.23 9.14
N GLU A 255 28.39 -25.54 9.31
CA GLU A 255 27.37 -26.55 9.12
C GLU A 255 26.16 -26.28 10.03
N GLU A 256 26.40 -26.04 11.33
CA GLU A 256 25.35 -25.73 12.29
C GLU A 256 24.73 -24.34 12.05
N LEU A 257 25.57 -23.31 11.85
CA LEU A 257 25.10 -21.93 11.64
C LEU A 257 24.18 -21.81 10.41
N ILE A 258 24.47 -22.53 9.34
CA ILE A 258 23.73 -22.43 8.08
C ILE A 258 22.60 -23.46 7.99
N PHE A 259 22.86 -24.72 8.36
CA PHE A 259 21.97 -25.86 8.12
C PHE A 259 21.45 -26.55 9.39
N GLY A 260 21.83 -26.06 10.58
CA GLY A 260 21.38 -26.58 11.88
C GLY A 260 19.88 -26.38 12.16
N THR A 261 19.41 -26.94 13.27
CA THR A 261 17.98 -27.03 13.62
C THR A 261 17.54 -26.10 14.75
N ASP A 262 18.17 -24.93 14.85
CA ASP A 262 18.04 -23.90 15.88
C ASP A 262 19.02 -24.06 17.05
N THR A 263 20.00 -23.16 17.12
CA THR A 263 20.87 -23.00 18.30
C THR A 263 20.23 -21.99 19.26
N ASP A 264 19.94 -22.43 20.50
CA ASP A 264 19.23 -21.63 21.52
C ASP A 264 20.15 -20.67 22.30
N ASP A 265 21.49 -20.78 22.19
CA ASP A 265 22.43 -20.12 23.10
C ASP A 265 23.43 -19.20 22.38
N GLY A 266 23.03 -17.95 22.06
CA GLY A 266 23.95 -16.91 21.57
C GLY A 266 23.31 -15.76 20.78
N PRO A 267 24.10 -14.81 20.23
CA PRO A 267 23.61 -13.82 19.26
C PRO A 267 23.07 -14.46 17.96
N ASN A 268 23.42 -15.73 17.73
CA ASN A 268 22.92 -16.57 16.64
C ASN A 268 21.76 -17.44 17.13
N VAL A 269 20.61 -16.83 17.41
CA VAL A 269 19.37 -17.59 17.61
C VAL A 269 18.98 -18.21 16.27
N GLY A 270 18.81 -19.53 16.21
CA GLY A 270 18.39 -20.22 14.99
C GLY A 270 19.52 -20.62 14.02
N SER A 271 19.18 -20.97 12.78
CA SER A 271 20.11 -21.16 11.66
C SER A 271 19.64 -20.35 10.44
N ILE A 272 20.49 -20.20 9.42
CA ILE A 272 20.04 -19.57 8.16
C ILE A 272 18.88 -20.33 7.52
N THR A 273 18.89 -21.66 7.62
CA THR A 273 17.81 -22.48 7.06
C THR A 273 16.48 -22.24 7.78
N SER A 274 16.48 -22.12 9.12
CA SER A 274 15.26 -21.80 9.87
C SER A 274 14.84 -20.34 9.69
N TYR A 275 15.78 -19.40 9.59
CA TYR A 275 15.50 -17.99 9.29
C TYR A 275 14.69 -17.84 7.99
N PHE A 276 15.22 -18.37 6.89
CA PHE A 276 14.54 -18.28 5.59
C PHE A 276 13.22 -19.06 5.56
N ARG A 277 13.10 -20.16 6.33
CA ARG A 277 11.84 -20.89 6.47
C ARG A 277 10.79 -20.05 7.19
N GLU A 278 11.16 -19.34 8.25
CA GLU A 278 10.26 -18.46 8.99
C GLU A 278 9.84 -17.24 8.15
N MET A 279 10.81 -16.51 7.57
CA MET A 279 10.54 -15.32 6.75
C MET A 279 9.64 -15.60 5.55
N SER A 280 9.76 -16.80 4.99
CA SER A 280 8.97 -17.24 3.83
C SER A 280 7.67 -17.95 4.18
N GLN A 281 7.31 -18.08 5.46
CA GLN A 281 6.17 -18.90 5.93
C GLN A 281 6.22 -20.35 5.41
N GLY A 282 7.42 -20.92 5.37
CA GLY A 282 7.67 -22.28 4.90
C GLY A 282 7.71 -22.43 3.38
N LYS A 283 7.53 -21.36 2.60
CA LYS A 283 7.55 -21.41 1.14
C LYS A 283 8.95 -21.62 0.58
N PHE A 284 9.98 -21.16 1.26
CA PHE A 284 11.37 -21.19 0.81
C PHE A 284 12.31 -21.65 1.93
N THR A 285 13.32 -22.43 1.57
CA THR A 285 14.42 -22.77 2.48
C THR A 285 15.67 -23.17 1.69
N TRP A 286 16.81 -23.21 2.36
CA TRP A 286 18.06 -23.68 1.78
C TRP A 286 18.22 -25.19 2.00
N SER A 287 18.83 -25.87 1.05
CA SER A 287 19.34 -27.24 1.21
C SER A 287 20.85 -27.24 1.17
N ARG A 288 21.43 -28.16 1.92
CA ARG A 288 22.86 -28.36 1.97
C ARG A 288 23.40 -28.85 0.62
N ALA A 289 24.14 -28.01 -0.08
CA ALA A 289 25.00 -28.45 -1.19
C ALA A 289 26.35 -28.97 -0.66
N GLY A 290 26.84 -28.37 0.43
CA GLY A 290 28.04 -28.75 1.18
C GLY A 290 28.68 -27.55 1.88
N VAL A 291 29.55 -27.83 2.85
CA VAL A 291 30.52 -26.89 3.42
C VAL A 291 31.90 -27.36 2.98
N VAL A 292 32.60 -26.54 2.21
CA VAL A 292 33.89 -26.89 1.59
C VAL A 292 34.96 -25.91 2.05
N GLY A 293 36.07 -26.46 2.55
CA GLY A 293 37.23 -25.70 2.96
C GLY A 293 37.67 -26.06 4.40
N PRO A 294 38.58 -25.27 4.99
CA PRO A 294 39.18 -24.06 4.40
C PRO A 294 40.00 -24.34 3.14
N VAL A 295 39.70 -23.65 2.04
CA VAL A 295 40.53 -23.67 0.82
C VAL A 295 41.58 -22.58 0.90
N THR A 296 42.80 -22.88 0.47
CA THR A 296 43.92 -21.94 0.51
C THR A 296 43.99 -21.11 -0.77
N VAL A 297 43.84 -19.79 -0.63
CA VAL A 297 44.07 -18.79 -1.68
C VAL A 297 45.37 -18.01 -1.40
N ALA A 298 45.86 -17.26 -2.39
CA ALA A 298 47.09 -16.48 -2.22
C ALA A 298 46.93 -15.37 -1.17
N ASN A 299 47.99 -15.07 -0.41
CA ASN A 299 48.00 -13.98 0.58
C ASN A 299 47.64 -12.62 -0.04
N SER A 300 47.96 -12.38 -1.30
CA SER A 300 47.62 -11.14 -2.00
C SER A 300 46.12 -10.95 -2.25
N ILE A 301 45.32 -12.00 -2.06
CA ILE A 301 43.87 -12.00 -2.27
C ILE A 301 43.16 -11.72 -0.94
N ILE A 302 43.68 -12.23 0.18
CA ILE A 302 43.21 -11.97 1.55
C ILE A 302 44.30 -11.13 2.25
N ALA A 303 44.46 -9.88 1.81
CA ALA A 303 45.49 -8.99 2.34
C ALA A 303 44.90 -7.99 3.37
N PRO A 304 45.62 -7.67 4.47
CA PRO A 304 45.06 -6.91 5.59
C PRO A 304 44.64 -5.44 5.36
N ALA A 305 44.85 -4.85 4.18
CA ALA A 305 44.58 -3.42 3.98
C ALA A 305 44.20 -3.08 2.52
N GLY A 306 43.08 -2.36 2.35
CA GLY A 306 42.78 -1.63 1.11
C GLY A 306 42.26 -2.48 -0.07
N VAL A 307 41.47 -3.51 0.20
CA VAL A 307 40.81 -4.39 -0.79
C VAL A 307 40.03 -3.54 -1.81
N VAL A 308 40.65 -3.30 -2.98
CA VAL A 308 40.03 -2.75 -4.18
C VAL A 308 38.98 -3.76 -4.67
N GLU A 309 37.86 -3.32 -5.22
CA GLU A 309 36.77 -4.18 -5.72
C GLU A 309 37.24 -5.37 -6.59
N SER A 310 38.30 -5.17 -7.39
CA SER A 310 38.96 -6.21 -8.19
C SER A 310 39.52 -7.39 -7.39
N SER A 311 39.82 -7.22 -6.11
CA SER A 311 40.28 -8.29 -5.22
C SER A 311 39.14 -9.15 -4.65
N ARG A 312 37.91 -8.65 -4.60
CA ARG A 312 36.71 -9.39 -4.10
C ARG A 312 36.27 -10.46 -5.09
N ALA A 313 36.05 -10.07 -6.35
CA ALA A 313 35.73 -11.02 -7.42
C ALA A 313 36.84 -12.07 -7.61
N THR A 314 38.09 -11.66 -7.43
CA THR A 314 39.25 -12.56 -7.46
C THR A 314 39.23 -13.57 -6.31
N LEU A 315 38.89 -13.15 -5.09
CA LEU A 315 38.73 -14.04 -3.93
C LEU A 315 37.68 -15.10 -4.18
N VAL A 316 36.46 -14.68 -4.53
CA VAL A 316 35.35 -15.61 -4.78
C VAL A 316 35.71 -16.58 -5.90
N SER A 317 36.24 -16.06 -7.02
CA SER A 317 36.67 -16.89 -8.15
C SER A 317 37.77 -17.90 -7.79
N ALA A 318 38.73 -17.50 -6.95
CA ALA A 318 39.79 -18.38 -6.49
C ALA A 318 39.25 -19.47 -5.56
N ALA A 319 38.38 -19.11 -4.60
CA ALA A 319 37.75 -20.05 -3.68
C ALA A 319 36.92 -21.11 -4.44
N VAL A 320 36.10 -20.68 -5.40
CA VAL A 320 35.30 -21.58 -6.25
C VAL A 320 36.20 -22.55 -7.04
N ARG A 321 37.28 -22.07 -7.66
CA ARG A 321 38.22 -22.93 -8.39
C ARG A 321 38.91 -23.93 -7.47
N GLN A 322 39.29 -23.51 -6.27
CA GLN A 322 39.92 -24.42 -5.29
C GLN A 322 38.94 -25.46 -4.75
N ALA A 323 37.67 -25.10 -4.55
CA ALA A 323 36.63 -26.05 -4.19
C ALA A 323 36.46 -27.12 -5.28
N ALA A 324 36.46 -26.72 -6.56
CA ALA A 324 36.41 -27.65 -7.69
C ALA A 324 37.66 -28.57 -7.72
N ALA A 325 38.85 -28.00 -7.53
CA ALA A 325 40.10 -28.75 -7.46
C ALA A 325 40.15 -29.73 -6.27
N SER A 326 39.47 -29.40 -5.17
CA SER A 326 39.32 -30.23 -3.98
C SER A 326 38.23 -31.31 -4.12
N GLY A 327 37.65 -31.46 -5.32
CA GLY A 327 36.70 -32.53 -5.64
C GLY A 327 35.22 -32.17 -5.51
N PHE A 328 34.87 -30.91 -5.21
CA PHE A 328 33.46 -30.51 -5.25
C PHE A 328 32.97 -30.47 -6.70
N SER A 329 32.02 -31.35 -7.04
CA SER A 329 31.43 -31.39 -8.38
C SER A 329 30.32 -30.34 -8.51
N PHE A 330 30.61 -29.24 -9.21
CA PHE A 330 29.62 -28.24 -9.60
C PHE A 330 28.66 -28.78 -10.68
N ARG A 331 29.14 -29.67 -11.55
CA ARG A 331 28.36 -30.24 -12.66
C ARG A 331 27.09 -30.97 -12.21
N ARG A 332 27.03 -31.48 -10.97
CA ARG A 332 25.81 -32.11 -10.45
C ARG A 332 24.65 -31.14 -10.24
N TYR A 333 24.93 -29.83 -10.26
CA TYR A 333 23.93 -28.78 -10.09
C TYR A 333 23.50 -28.14 -11.41
N ASP A 334 24.20 -28.38 -12.53
CA ASP A 334 23.75 -28.01 -13.88
C ASP A 334 22.55 -28.90 -14.27
N ARG A 335 21.36 -28.49 -13.84
CA ARG A 335 20.11 -29.25 -13.96
C ARG A 335 19.57 -29.17 -15.38
N ASN A 336 19.79 -28.05 -16.05
CA ASN A 336 19.29 -27.82 -17.40
C ASN A 336 20.25 -28.35 -18.50
N GLY A 337 21.50 -28.69 -18.14
CA GLY A 337 22.50 -29.28 -19.03
C GLY A 337 23.14 -28.29 -20.01
N ASP A 338 23.07 -26.98 -19.74
CA ASP A 338 23.61 -25.93 -20.62
C ASP A 338 25.09 -25.62 -20.37
N ASN A 339 25.74 -26.37 -19.48
CA ASN A 339 27.11 -26.16 -18.98
C ASN A 339 27.30 -24.85 -18.20
N THR A 340 26.21 -24.24 -17.70
CA THR A 340 26.25 -23.09 -16.80
C THR A 340 25.46 -23.41 -15.54
N VAL A 341 26.15 -23.53 -14.41
CA VAL A 341 25.49 -23.53 -13.11
C VAL A 341 25.13 -22.09 -12.75
N ASP A 342 23.84 -21.77 -12.76
CA ASP A 342 23.37 -20.42 -12.43
C ASP A 342 22.89 -20.29 -10.97
N GLN A 343 22.54 -19.07 -10.56
CA GLN A 343 22.07 -18.76 -9.20
C GLN A 343 20.77 -19.48 -8.79
N TYR A 344 19.98 -19.98 -9.75
CA TYR A 344 18.75 -20.73 -9.49
C TYR A 344 19.03 -22.22 -9.25
N GLU A 345 20.15 -22.71 -9.76
CA GLU A 345 20.61 -24.08 -9.63
C GLU A 345 21.46 -24.33 -8.40
N LEU A 346 22.38 -23.41 -8.10
CA LEU A 346 23.25 -23.44 -6.92
C LEU A 346 23.56 -22.01 -6.46
N SER A 347 23.18 -21.70 -5.23
CA SER A 347 23.68 -20.49 -4.55
C SER A 347 25.01 -20.80 -3.87
N VAL A 348 25.93 -19.84 -3.90
CA VAL A 348 27.25 -19.96 -3.29
C VAL A 348 27.44 -18.80 -2.32
N ILE A 349 28.02 -19.07 -1.16
CA ILE A 349 28.44 -18.08 -0.17
C ILE A 349 29.91 -18.35 0.20
N VAL A 350 30.71 -17.31 0.31
CA VAL A 350 32.14 -17.41 0.64
C VAL A 350 32.43 -16.72 1.96
N PHE A 351 32.88 -17.47 2.97
CA PHE A 351 33.46 -16.92 4.18
C PHE A 351 34.98 -16.81 4.03
N TYR A 352 35.57 -15.73 4.51
CA TYR A 352 37.02 -15.56 4.50
C TYR A 352 37.57 -15.23 5.91
N ALA A 353 38.78 -15.72 6.18
CA ALA A 353 39.44 -15.74 7.49
C ALA A 353 39.82 -14.36 8.10
N TYR A 354 39.17 -13.27 7.71
CA TYR A 354 39.68 -11.93 8.04
C TYR A 354 38.60 -10.99 8.59
N ASP A 355 38.78 -10.56 9.84
CA ASP A 355 37.93 -9.59 10.54
C ASP A 355 38.65 -8.25 10.67
N LEU A 356 38.27 -7.26 9.85
CA LEU A 356 38.71 -5.87 10.06
C LEU A 356 37.72 -5.17 11.01
N PRO A 357 38.21 -4.35 11.97
CA PRO A 357 37.36 -3.41 12.68
C PRO A 357 36.62 -2.51 11.67
N GLY A 358 35.30 -2.66 11.57
CA GLY A 358 34.45 -1.90 10.64
C GLY A 358 34.22 -2.54 9.26
N ALA A 359 34.76 -3.74 8.98
CA ALA A 359 34.54 -4.45 7.71
C ALA A 359 33.42 -5.49 7.76
N ASN A 360 32.44 -5.31 8.65
CA ASN A 360 31.23 -6.16 8.73
C ASN A 360 30.28 -5.98 7.53
N ALA A 361 30.70 -5.25 6.50
CA ALA A 361 29.96 -5.10 5.26
C ALA A 361 30.21 -6.33 4.39
N GLY A 362 29.33 -7.33 4.52
CA GLY A 362 29.12 -8.27 3.44
C GLY A 362 28.77 -7.53 2.16
N GLN A 363 29.01 -8.17 1.03
CA GLN A 363 28.41 -7.75 -0.23
C GLN A 363 28.12 -8.97 -1.08
N ALA A 364 27.08 -8.87 -1.90
CA ALA A 364 26.74 -9.81 -2.94
C ALA A 364 26.96 -9.18 -4.32
N PHE A 365 27.67 -9.90 -5.20
CA PHE A 365 27.80 -9.49 -6.60
C PHE A 365 27.83 -10.70 -7.53
N THR A 366 27.51 -10.46 -8.80
CA THR A 366 27.50 -11.51 -9.83
C THR A 366 28.92 -11.86 -10.24
N ILE A 367 29.30 -13.14 -10.12
CA ILE A 367 30.55 -13.68 -10.64
C ILE A 367 30.31 -14.56 -11.86
N THR A 368 31.34 -14.69 -12.70
CA THR A 368 31.42 -15.72 -13.75
C THR A 368 32.76 -16.44 -13.63
N VAL A 369 32.71 -17.74 -13.33
CA VAL A 369 33.91 -18.55 -13.11
C VAL A 369 33.90 -19.74 -14.06
N ASN A 370 34.86 -19.78 -14.97
CA ASN A 370 35.10 -20.97 -15.80
C ASN A 370 35.76 -22.07 -14.97
N LEU A 371 35.16 -23.25 -15.00
CA LEU A 371 35.55 -24.45 -14.26
C LEU A 371 36.07 -25.54 -15.22
N PRO A 372 36.79 -26.55 -14.69
CA PRO A 372 37.25 -27.67 -15.49
C PRO A 372 36.13 -28.37 -16.26
N GLY A 373 36.44 -28.88 -17.46
CA GLY A 373 35.46 -29.61 -18.28
C GLY A 373 34.42 -28.71 -18.95
N GLY A 374 34.74 -27.44 -19.20
CA GLY A 374 33.90 -26.50 -19.95
C GLY A 374 32.65 -26.02 -19.22
N LEU A 375 32.57 -26.22 -17.91
CA LEU A 375 31.47 -25.77 -17.06
C LEU A 375 31.71 -24.31 -16.63
N THR A 376 30.66 -23.51 -16.53
CA THR A 376 30.70 -22.14 -16.00
C THR A 376 29.84 -22.05 -14.74
N LEU A 377 30.30 -21.35 -13.71
CA LEU A 377 29.43 -20.90 -12.61
C LEU A 377 29.10 -19.42 -12.85
N GLN A 378 27.80 -19.08 -12.89
CA GLN A 378 27.32 -17.70 -12.99
C GLN A 378 26.28 -17.41 -11.90
N ALA A 379 26.71 -16.88 -10.77
CA ALA A 379 25.83 -16.66 -9.63
C ALA A 379 26.13 -15.37 -8.88
N ASN A 380 25.08 -14.76 -8.31
CA ASN A 380 25.24 -13.74 -7.29
C ASN A 380 25.75 -14.38 -6.00
N THR A 381 26.98 -14.05 -5.60
CA THR A 381 27.71 -14.76 -4.54
C THR A 381 28.07 -13.80 -3.41
N PRO A 382 27.40 -13.90 -2.26
CA PRO A 382 27.82 -13.25 -1.03
C PRO A 382 29.25 -13.63 -0.64
N TYR A 383 30.02 -12.65 -0.18
CA TYR A 383 31.28 -12.90 0.50
C TYR A 383 31.33 -12.13 1.83
N LEU A 384 31.77 -12.82 2.87
CA LEU A 384 31.56 -12.40 4.26
C LEU A 384 32.79 -12.71 5.12
N PRO A 385 33.15 -11.84 6.08
CA PRO A 385 34.18 -12.17 7.06
C PRO A 385 33.72 -13.33 7.95
N GLU A 386 34.67 -14.10 8.49
CA GLU A 386 34.38 -15.31 9.27
C GLU A 386 33.56 -15.05 10.55
N SER A 387 33.65 -13.83 11.10
CA SER A 387 32.87 -13.38 12.26
C SER A 387 31.38 -13.17 11.99
N SER A 388 30.94 -13.10 10.73
CA SER A 388 29.56 -12.74 10.37
C SER A 388 28.52 -13.60 11.07
N GLY A 389 27.56 -12.94 11.74
CA GLY A 389 26.40 -13.59 12.36
C GLY A 389 25.24 -13.80 11.39
N ILE A 390 24.18 -14.47 11.87
CA ILE A 390 22.99 -14.81 11.06
C ILE A 390 22.38 -13.60 10.35
N GLN A 391 22.28 -12.45 11.03
CA GLN A 391 21.72 -11.22 10.46
C GLN A 391 22.45 -10.79 9.18
N VAL A 392 23.78 -10.69 9.22
CA VAL A 392 24.60 -10.26 8.06
C VAL A 392 24.55 -11.32 6.97
N ILE A 393 24.65 -12.60 7.33
CA ILE A 393 24.58 -13.70 6.35
C ILE A 393 23.22 -13.70 5.64
N ALA A 394 22.13 -13.53 6.38
CA ALA A 394 20.78 -13.49 5.84
C ALA A 394 20.59 -12.26 4.94
N HIS A 395 21.06 -11.09 5.36
CA HIS A 395 21.06 -9.86 4.57
C HIS A 395 21.72 -10.08 3.20
N GLU A 396 22.94 -10.63 3.15
CA GLU A 396 23.60 -10.86 1.86
C GLU A 396 22.93 -11.92 1.00
N LEU A 397 22.42 -12.99 1.63
CA LEU A 397 21.68 -14.02 0.89
C LEU A 397 20.39 -13.48 0.30
N MET A 398 19.78 -12.43 0.85
CA MET A 398 18.63 -11.77 0.23
C MET A 398 19.00 -11.16 -1.12
N HIS A 399 20.13 -10.47 -1.23
CA HIS A 399 20.62 -9.97 -2.50
C HIS A 399 20.82 -11.10 -3.51
N ALA A 400 21.34 -12.25 -3.06
CA ALA A 400 21.51 -13.44 -3.89
C ALA A 400 20.18 -14.04 -4.39
N LEU A 401 19.07 -13.82 -3.68
CA LEU A 401 17.73 -14.21 -4.12
C LEU A 401 17.12 -13.28 -5.17
N GLY A 402 17.85 -12.23 -5.58
CA GLY A 402 17.39 -11.30 -6.60
C GLY A 402 16.57 -10.15 -6.05
N THR A 403 16.72 -9.82 -4.76
CA THR A 403 16.30 -8.51 -4.27
C THR A 403 17.19 -7.40 -4.83
N GLY A 404 18.31 -7.66 -5.50
CA GLY A 404 19.16 -6.59 -6.06
C GLY A 404 19.92 -5.82 -4.98
N VAL A 405 21.00 -5.15 -5.38
CA VAL A 405 21.90 -4.42 -4.47
C VAL A 405 21.36 -3.03 -4.09
N ASP A 406 20.49 -2.45 -4.91
CA ASP A 406 19.91 -1.10 -4.69
C ASP A 406 18.63 -1.13 -3.84
N ASN A 407 18.29 -2.27 -3.24
CA ASN A 407 17.07 -2.43 -2.43
C ASN A 407 17.34 -2.41 -0.92
N ASP A 408 18.54 -2.00 -0.52
CA ASP A 408 18.82 -1.76 0.88
C ASP A 408 17.99 -0.59 1.41
N ILE A 409 17.47 -0.77 2.62
CA ILE A 409 16.71 0.24 3.36
C ILE A 409 17.71 0.99 4.26
N TYR A 410 18.72 1.60 3.64
CA TYR A 410 19.69 2.43 4.35
C TYR A 410 19.14 3.84 4.54
N GLY A 411 19.31 4.34 5.76
CA GLY A 411 18.87 5.67 6.18
C GLY A 411 19.08 5.83 7.67
N SER A 412 19.31 7.05 8.14
CA SER A 412 19.48 7.27 9.58
C SER A 412 18.19 6.85 10.34
N GLY A 413 18.36 6.08 11.41
CA GLY A 413 17.23 5.50 12.17
C GLY A 413 16.59 4.24 11.58
N SER A 414 17.05 3.72 10.44
CA SER A 414 16.53 2.45 9.86
C SER A 414 17.00 1.19 10.59
N GLY A 415 18.14 1.27 11.29
CA GLY A 415 18.77 0.13 11.96
C GLY A 415 17.83 -0.57 12.93
N GLY A 416 17.66 -1.88 12.79
CA GLY A 416 16.80 -2.68 13.66
C GLY A 416 15.36 -2.86 13.16
N SER A 417 14.96 -2.21 12.06
CA SER A 417 13.57 -2.26 11.58
C SER A 417 13.31 -3.36 10.53
N SER A 418 14.27 -3.58 9.62
CA SER A 418 14.23 -4.62 8.60
C SER A 418 15.58 -5.31 8.47
N LEU A 419 15.59 -6.59 8.09
CA LEU A 419 16.80 -7.29 7.67
C LEU A 419 17.62 -6.48 6.65
N MET A 420 16.95 -5.77 5.73
CA MET A 420 17.60 -4.98 4.68
C MET A 420 18.00 -3.57 5.14
N SER A 421 17.87 -3.25 6.43
CA SER A 421 18.41 -2.01 6.99
C SER A 421 19.91 -2.14 7.30
N ALA A 422 20.55 -1.01 7.66
CA ALA A 422 21.96 -1.00 8.04
C ALA A 422 22.20 -1.95 9.22
N SER A 423 22.97 -3.01 8.98
CA SER A 423 23.41 -3.94 10.01
C SER A 423 24.34 -3.19 10.98
N VAL A 424 23.80 -2.83 12.13
CA VAL A 424 24.45 -1.92 13.09
C VAL A 424 25.57 -2.60 13.91
N SER A 425 25.63 -3.94 13.98
CA SER A 425 26.81 -4.69 14.46
C SER A 425 26.70 -6.20 14.17
N ALA A 426 27.81 -6.94 14.33
CA ALA A 426 27.85 -8.41 14.20
C ALA A 426 27.14 -9.15 15.35
N ASP A 427 26.86 -8.46 16.46
CA ASP A 427 26.28 -9.04 17.68
C ASP A 427 24.75 -8.90 17.75
N HIS A 428 24.12 -8.28 16.75
CA HIS A 428 22.67 -8.11 16.75
C HIS A 428 21.98 -9.42 16.40
N LYS A 429 20.93 -9.72 17.15
CA LYS A 429 20.07 -10.86 16.84
C LYS A 429 19.32 -10.58 15.55
N PRO A 430 18.95 -11.63 14.80
CA PRO A 430 18.33 -11.41 13.52
C PRO A 430 16.97 -10.75 13.68
N ILE A 431 16.64 -9.84 12.77
CA ILE A 431 15.34 -9.17 12.70
C ILE A 431 14.56 -9.66 11.48
N HIS A 432 13.24 -9.59 11.55
CA HIS A 432 12.40 -9.95 10.40
C HIS A 432 12.64 -9.01 9.23
N LEU A 433 12.61 -9.62 8.05
CA LEU A 433 12.50 -8.92 6.79
C LEU A 433 11.18 -8.12 6.72
N ASP A 434 11.23 -6.91 6.16
CA ASP A 434 10.06 -6.07 5.99
C ASP A 434 9.02 -6.66 5.01
N PRO A 435 7.76 -6.19 5.06
CA PRO A 435 6.70 -6.71 4.22
C PRO A 435 6.97 -6.50 2.73
N TRP A 436 7.66 -5.42 2.35
CA TRP A 436 7.89 -5.09 0.94
C TRP A 436 8.82 -6.10 0.27
N HIS A 437 9.95 -6.43 0.89
CA HIS A 437 10.84 -7.47 0.39
C HIS A 437 10.18 -8.85 0.38
N LYS A 438 9.46 -9.21 1.44
CA LYS A 438 8.69 -10.48 1.50
C LYS A 438 7.69 -10.56 0.35
N MET A 439 6.99 -9.48 0.07
CA MET A 439 6.06 -9.38 -1.06
C MET A 439 6.81 -9.54 -2.38
N ARG A 440 7.95 -8.86 -2.58
CA ARG A 440 8.75 -8.96 -3.81
C ARG A 440 9.18 -10.40 -4.13
N LEU A 441 9.56 -11.15 -3.10
CA LEU A 441 9.91 -12.56 -3.21
C LEU A 441 8.70 -13.50 -3.39
N GLY A 442 7.47 -12.97 -3.30
CA GLY A 442 6.23 -13.75 -3.34
C GLY A 442 5.95 -14.53 -2.05
N TRP A 443 6.68 -14.26 -0.98
CA TRP A 443 6.52 -14.96 0.30
C TRP A 443 5.24 -14.58 1.02
N VAL A 444 4.81 -13.33 0.88
CA VAL A 444 3.58 -12.84 1.50
C VAL A 444 2.73 -12.10 0.49
N SER A 445 1.42 -12.13 0.69
CA SER A 445 0.45 -11.34 -0.07
C SER A 445 -0.20 -10.34 0.88
N PRO A 446 -0.26 -9.04 0.53
CA PRO A 446 -0.90 -8.06 1.38
C PRO A 446 -2.42 -8.19 1.29
N ARG A 447 -3.11 -7.75 2.34
CA ARG A 447 -4.50 -7.30 2.24
C ARG A 447 -4.49 -5.89 1.68
N LEU A 448 -5.19 -5.66 0.58
CA LEU A 448 -5.24 -4.35 -0.04
C LEU A 448 -6.40 -3.58 0.55
N GLU A 449 -6.10 -2.38 1.05
CA GLU A 449 -7.08 -1.49 1.63
C GLU A 449 -6.99 -0.15 0.92
N ALA A 450 -8.14 0.32 0.44
CA ALA A 450 -8.22 1.60 -0.23
C ALA A 450 -8.26 2.73 0.81
N ILE A 451 -7.39 3.73 0.63
CA ILE A 451 -7.44 4.98 1.38
C ILE A 451 -8.32 5.94 0.58
N SER A 452 -9.55 6.18 1.03
CA SER A 452 -10.46 7.13 0.35
C SER A 452 -11.46 7.74 1.35
N PRO A 453 -11.78 9.05 1.25
CA PRO A 453 -12.79 9.72 2.08
C PRO A 453 -14.17 9.07 2.01
N PHE A 454 -14.42 8.32 0.95
CA PHE A 454 -15.71 7.70 0.68
C PHE A 454 -15.82 6.26 1.21
N ILE A 455 -14.75 5.70 1.78
CA ILE A 455 -14.74 4.32 2.29
C ILE A 455 -15.06 4.34 3.78
N PRO A 456 -16.05 3.55 4.23
CA PRO A 456 -16.38 3.45 5.64
C PRO A 456 -15.17 3.03 6.47
N PRO A 457 -15.12 3.43 7.76
CA PRO A 457 -14.14 2.88 8.68
C PRO A 457 -14.11 1.36 8.59
N SER A 458 -12.91 0.82 8.45
CA SER A 458 -12.67 -0.61 8.29
C SER A 458 -11.69 -1.07 9.36
N SER A 459 -11.67 -2.37 9.64
CA SER A 459 -10.82 -2.96 10.66
C SER A 459 -10.23 -4.27 10.17
N ALA A 460 -9.04 -4.58 10.66
CA ALA A 460 -8.38 -5.84 10.39
C ALA A 460 -7.45 -6.24 11.52
N ASN A 461 -7.41 -7.55 11.78
CA ASN A 461 -6.42 -8.13 12.69
C ASN A 461 -5.09 -8.29 11.96
N LEU A 462 -4.02 -7.68 12.48
CA LEU A 462 -2.64 -7.98 12.12
C LEU A 462 -2.13 -9.10 13.04
N SER A 463 -1.24 -9.93 12.53
CA SER A 463 -0.60 -11.01 13.29
C SER A 463 0.92 -10.90 13.20
N VAL A 464 1.64 -11.46 14.17
CA VAL A 464 3.11 -11.53 14.14
C VAL A 464 3.62 -12.29 12.90
N PRO A 465 4.81 -11.97 12.36
CA PRO A 465 5.30 -12.46 11.07
C PRO A 465 5.88 -13.89 11.10
N VAL A 466 5.36 -14.75 11.97
CA VAL A 466 5.90 -16.10 12.24
C VAL A 466 4.91 -17.22 11.90
N ARG A 467 3.68 -16.86 11.48
CA ARG A 467 2.61 -17.80 11.18
C ARG A 467 2.23 -17.74 9.71
N ASN A 468 1.71 -18.86 9.20
CA ASN A 468 1.15 -19.02 7.85
C ASN A 468 -0.08 -18.13 7.57
N THR A 469 -0.44 -17.28 8.53
CA THR A 469 -1.56 -16.33 8.50
C THR A 469 -1.09 -14.89 8.45
N TYR A 470 0.24 -14.63 8.43
CA TYR A 470 0.76 -13.28 8.36
C TYR A 470 0.44 -12.67 7.00
N GLN A 471 -0.29 -11.55 7.03
CA GLN A 471 -0.60 -10.72 5.88
C GLN A 471 -0.48 -9.25 6.29
N PRO A 472 0.47 -8.50 5.72
CA PRO A 472 0.53 -7.06 5.93
C PRO A 472 -0.71 -6.42 5.31
N ILE A 473 -1.07 -5.23 5.78
CA ILE A 473 -2.08 -4.40 5.13
C ILE A 473 -1.36 -3.38 4.25
N LEU A 474 -1.73 -3.31 2.98
CA LEU A 474 -1.23 -2.33 2.04
C LEU A 474 -2.33 -1.32 1.80
N PHE A 475 -2.08 -0.09 2.24
CA PHE A 475 -2.98 1.02 2.04
C PHE A 475 -2.59 1.82 0.80
N HIS A 476 -3.53 2.03 -0.11
CA HIS A 476 -3.31 2.79 -1.34
C HIS A 476 -4.48 3.74 -1.66
N ASP A 477 -4.17 4.97 -2.04
CA ASP A 477 -5.14 5.94 -2.51
C ASP A 477 -5.40 5.73 -4.01
N PHE A 478 -6.48 5.02 -4.33
CA PHE A 478 -6.90 4.74 -5.71
C PHE A 478 -7.45 5.97 -6.44
N ASN A 479 -7.76 7.07 -5.73
CA ASN A 479 -8.27 8.28 -6.34
C ASN A 479 -7.16 9.21 -6.85
N ARG A 480 -5.89 8.97 -6.47
CA ARG A 480 -4.78 9.68 -7.10
C ARG A 480 -4.66 9.20 -8.55
N PRO A 481 -4.98 10.06 -9.54
CA PRO A 481 -4.96 9.65 -10.93
C PRO A 481 -3.53 9.29 -11.29
N TYR A 482 -3.32 8.09 -11.84
CA TYR A 482 -2.08 7.68 -12.51
C TYR A 482 -1.84 8.63 -13.69
N SER A 483 -1.25 9.80 -13.47
CA SER A 483 -0.85 10.67 -14.58
C SER A 483 0.28 9.96 -15.31
N SER A 484 0.04 9.76 -16.60
CA SER A 484 0.77 8.85 -17.47
C SER A 484 2.20 9.28 -17.79
N VAL A 485 2.75 10.29 -17.11
CA VAL A 485 3.98 10.94 -17.55
C VAL A 485 5.09 10.82 -16.51
N TRP A 486 4.85 11.06 -15.21
CA TRP A 486 5.85 10.82 -14.15
C TRP A 486 5.11 10.73 -12.81
N GLN A 487 4.95 9.56 -12.20
CA GLN A 487 4.28 9.48 -10.91
C GLN A 487 4.89 8.50 -9.93
N ASP A 488 5.33 9.10 -8.83
CA ASP A 488 5.56 8.50 -7.53
C ASP A 488 4.35 7.66 -7.11
N PHE A 489 4.53 6.34 -7.10
CA PHE A 489 3.56 5.46 -6.47
C PHE A 489 3.78 5.52 -4.95
N GLU A 490 2.86 6.13 -4.23
CA GLU A 490 2.89 6.19 -2.76
C GLU A 490 1.94 5.16 -2.14
N MET A 491 2.41 4.47 -1.11
CA MET A 491 1.62 3.55 -0.31
C MET A 491 2.11 3.44 1.12
N PHE A 492 1.27 2.83 1.95
CA PHE A 492 1.65 2.40 3.28
C PHE A 492 1.55 0.90 3.40
N LEU A 493 2.54 0.29 4.02
CA LEU A 493 2.43 -1.08 4.49
C LEU A 493 2.33 -1.06 6.00
N MET A 494 1.45 -1.87 6.54
CA MET A 494 1.27 -2.01 7.97
C MET A 494 1.42 -3.47 8.35
N GLU A 495 2.23 -3.72 9.36
CA GLU A 495 2.41 -5.05 9.94
C GLU A 495 2.46 -4.98 11.46
N TYR A 496 2.37 -6.14 12.12
CA TYR A 496 2.54 -6.24 13.57
C TYR A 496 3.85 -6.97 13.88
N ARG A 497 4.67 -6.39 14.75
CA ARG A 497 5.99 -6.86 15.19
C ARG A 497 5.98 -7.06 16.69
N SER A 498 6.68 -8.07 17.19
CA SER A 498 6.73 -8.35 18.63
C SER A 498 8.06 -8.98 19.02
N ALA A 499 8.73 -8.37 20.00
CA ALA A 499 9.91 -8.96 20.66
C ALA A 499 9.54 -10.10 21.64
N ALA A 500 8.26 -10.22 22.03
CA ALA A 500 7.87 -10.99 23.21
C ALA A 500 7.39 -12.42 22.91
N MET A 501 7.19 -12.81 21.64
CA MET A 501 6.45 -14.04 21.34
C MET A 501 6.96 -14.82 20.13
N GLY A 502 7.67 -15.92 20.40
CA GLY A 502 7.85 -17.07 19.48
C GLY A 502 8.38 -16.75 18.09
N ALA A 503 8.79 -15.51 17.87
CA ALA A 503 9.57 -15.05 16.74
C ALA A 503 11.01 -15.27 17.17
N ASN A 504 11.66 -16.24 16.53
CA ASN A 504 13.06 -16.51 16.77
C ASN A 504 13.93 -15.30 16.36
N TYR A 505 13.33 -14.40 15.59
CA TYR A 505 13.90 -13.20 15.01
C TYR A 505 12.98 -12.02 15.40
N ASP A 506 13.49 -10.80 15.59
CA ASP A 506 12.83 -9.64 16.25
C ASP A 506 13.02 -9.49 17.76
N THR A 507 13.89 -10.26 18.42
CA THR A 507 14.13 -10.05 19.87
C THR A 507 14.72 -8.66 20.20
N ASP A 508 15.35 -8.01 19.21
CA ASP A 508 16.01 -6.71 19.35
C ASP A 508 15.17 -5.56 18.75
N VAL A 509 13.94 -5.81 18.29
CA VAL A 509 13.01 -4.70 18.03
C VAL A 509 12.65 -4.07 19.36
N ALA A 510 12.66 -2.73 19.47
CA ALA A 510 12.64 -2.15 20.81
C ALA A 510 11.29 -2.26 21.55
N ASP A 511 10.21 -2.70 20.89
CA ASP A 511 8.91 -2.97 21.53
C ASP A 511 7.97 -3.82 20.65
N THR A 512 6.87 -4.29 21.25
CA THR A 512 5.75 -4.97 20.57
C THR A 512 4.70 -3.96 20.08
N GLY A 513 4.34 -4.04 18.82
CA GLY A 513 3.25 -3.25 18.25
C GLY A 513 3.21 -3.18 16.73
N VAL A 514 2.59 -2.14 16.20
CA VAL A 514 2.38 -1.98 14.75
C VAL A 514 3.56 -1.26 14.12
N ALA A 515 4.11 -1.79 13.04
CA ALA A 515 5.06 -1.08 12.19
C ALA A 515 4.34 -0.54 10.95
N LEU A 516 4.50 0.76 10.70
CA LEU A 516 4.01 1.43 9.50
C LEU A 516 5.19 1.81 8.61
N TRP A 517 5.17 1.30 7.39
CA TRP A 517 6.15 1.55 6.34
C TRP A 517 5.56 2.49 5.32
N TYR A 518 6.33 3.48 4.91
CA TYR A 518 5.99 4.33 3.78
C TYR A 518 6.85 3.93 2.58
N ALA A 519 6.22 3.51 1.50
CA ALA A 519 6.92 3.15 0.27
C ALA A 519 6.52 4.11 -0.85
N ARG A 520 7.52 4.76 -1.43
CA ARG A 520 7.41 5.61 -2.60
C ARG A 520 8.22 5.01 -3.73
N MET A 521 7.59 4.66 -4.84
CA MET A 521 8.28 4.20 -6.04
C MET A 521 8.31 5.34 -7.05
N GLY A 522 9.49 5.93 -7.24
CA GLY A 522 9.78 6.89 -8.30
C GLY A 522 10.58 6.22 -9.42
N ASP A 523 10.76 6.93 -10.54
CA ASP A 523 11.83 6.57 -11.48
C ASP A 523 13.19 6.81 -10.79
N PRO A 524 14.23 6.00 -11.05
CA PRO A 524 15.59 6.33 -10.63
C PRO A 524 15.87 7.76 -11.07
N LEU A 525 16.16 8.65 -10.12
CA LEU A 525 16.76 9.93 -10.49
C LEU A 525 18.00 9.59 -11.30
N ILE A 526 18.05 9.96 -12.59
CA ILE A 526 19.28 9.90 -13.39
C ILE A 526 20.33 10.68 -12.58
N PRO A 527 21.30 10.03 -11.94
CA PRO A 527 22.37 10.74 -11.28
C PRO A 527 23.19 11.36 -12.41
N GLY A 528 23.53 12.65 -12.28
CA GLY A 528 24.12 13.45 -13.34
C GLY A 528 25.17 12.72 -14.18
N GLU A 529 25.00 12.88 -15.49
CA GLU A 529 25.98 12.66 -16.56
C GLU A 529 27.41 12.33 -16.10
N THR A 530 27.83 11.07 -16.25
CA THR A 530 29.15 10.77 -16.82
C THR A 530 29.05 9.61 -17.81
N ASN A 531 29.64 9.84 -18.98
CA ASN A 531 29.47 9.10 -20.22
C ASN A 531 29.96 7.64 -20.19
N GLY A 532 29.18 6.72 -20.77
CA GLY A 532 29.64 5.39 -21.21
C GLY A 532 28.56 4.64 -22.00
N PRO A 533 28.84 4.08 -23.20
CA PRO A 533 27.82 3.50 -24.06
C PRO A 533 27.64 2.01 -23.75
N PHE A 534 26.67 1.66 -22.92
CA PHE A 534 26.06 0.33 -22.92
C PHE A 534 24.56 0.44 -22.65
N GLU A 535 23.76 0.12 -23.66
CA GLU A 535 22.32 -0.07 -23.55
C GLU A 535 22.05 -1.24 -22.60
N SER A 536 21.71 -0.94 -21.34
CA SER A 536 21.12 -1.88 -20.41
C SER A 536 19.59 -1.84 -20.54
N PRO A 537 18.88 -2.96 -20.33
CA PRO A 537 17.43 -2.99 -20.31
C PRO A 537 16.87 -2.07 -19.20
N PRO A 538 15.62 -1.58 -19.32
CA PRO A 538 15.04 -0.64 -18.35
C PRO A 538 15.06 -1.24 -16.93
N ASN A 539 15.62 -0.49 -15.98
CA ASN A 539 15.64 -0.86 -14.57
C ASN A 539 14.20 -1.01 -14.02
N PRO A 540 13.95 -1.96 -13.10
CA PRO A 540 12.69 -2.02 -12.37
C PRO A 540 12.49 -0.75 -11.51
N PRO A 541 11.25 -0.44 -11.07
CA PRO A 541 10.99 0.70 -10.20
C PRO A 541 11.84 0.62 -8.93
N GLU A 542 12.58 1.69 -8.68
CA GLU A 542 13.54 1.86 -7.60
C GLU A 542 12.87 2.54 -6.39
N LEU A 543 13.26 2.12 -5.19
CA LEU A 543 12.89 2.81 -3.96
C LEU A 543 13.95 3.90 -3.73
N VAL A 544 13.68 5.13 -4.13
CA VAL A 544 14.61 6.24 -3.88
C VAL A 544 14.56 6.62 -2.41
N MET A 545 15.61 6.27 -1.66
CA MET A 545 15.87 6.81 -0.32
C MET A 545 17.26 7.44 -0.32
N GLU A 546 17.32 8.75 -0.54
CA GLU A 546 18.57 9.48 -0.77
C GLU A 546 19.29 9.81 0.55
N ASP A 547 20.59 9.51 0.62
CA ASP A 547 21.53 10.04 1.62
C ASP A 547 22.06 11.40 1.14
N GLN A 548 21.77 12.47 1.88
CA GLN A 548 22.35 13.79 1.63
C GLN A 548 23.62 13.99 2.46
N SER A 549 24.77 13.64 1.89
CA SER A 549 26.11 13.92 2.43
C SER A 549 26.50 15.42 2.33
N GLY A 550 25.64 16.32 2.81
CA GLY A 550 25.84 17.77 2.77
C GLY A 550 25.36 18.54 4.02
N CYS A 551 24.80 17.88 5.03
CA CYS A 551 24.37 18.54 6.26
C CYS A 551 25.47 18.53 7.35
N ASN A 552 25.67 19.70 7.95
CA ASN A 552 26.73 20.02 8.91
C ASN A 552 26.75 19.05 10.11
N PRO A 553 27.88 18.41 10.46
CA PRO A 553 27.96 17.33 11.47
C PRO A 553 27.86 17.78 12.93
N SER A 554 27.40 19.00 13.23
CA SER A 554 27.47 19.57 14.59
C SER A 554 26.22 19.41 15.46
N ASP A 555 25.19 18.67 15.03
CA ASP A 555 23.98 18.43 15.85
C ASP A 555 23.61 16.94 15.84
N THR A 556 24.40 16.13 16.55
CA THR A 556 24.20 14.67 16.65
C THR A 556 23.59 14.29 17.98
N THR A 557 22.25 14.24 18.02
CA THR A 557 21.53 13.19 18.76
C THR A 557 20.43 12.63 17.85
N PRO A 558 20.55 11.38 17.36
CA PRO A 558 19.49 10.75 16.59
C PRO A 558 18.38 10.32 17.55
N THR A 559 17.16 10.84 17.38
CA THR A 559 15.99 10.31 18.09
C THR A 559 15.19 9.40 17.15
N SER A 560 15.39 8.09 17.25
CA SER A 560 14.28 7.16 17.05
C SER A 560 13.31 7.44 18.20
N ARG A 561 12.14 8.04 17.93
CA ARG A 561 11.13 8.24 18.98
C ARG A 561 10.28 6.97 19.10
N THR A 562 10.69 6.09 19.99
CA THR A 562 9.81 5.12 20.63
C THR A 562 8.98 5.86 21.68
N TRP A 563 7.65 5.72 21.63
CA TRP A 563 6.76 6.28 22.63
C TRP A 563 6.01 5.17 23.36
N ASN A 564 6.28 5.11 24.66
CA ASN A 564 5.64 4.19 25.59
C ASN A 564 4.30 4.80 26.02
N SER A 565 3.20 4.36 25.41
CA SER A 565 1.89 4.52 26.04
C SER A 565 1.89 3.55 27.23
N GLY A 566 1.60 3.99 28.45
CA GLY A 566 1.66 3.16 29.68
C GLY A 566 0.68 1.97 29.73
N VAL A 567 0.22 1.48 28.57
CA VAL A 567 -0.70 0.38 28.35
C VAL A 567 -0.15 -0.52 27.22
N GLY A 568 1.02 -1.12 27.42
CA GLY A 568 1.46 -2.36 26.74
C GLY A 568 1.55 -2.42 25.20
N GLN A 569 1.40 -1.31 24.46
CA GLN A 569 1.48 -1.28 23.00
C GLN A 569 2.21 -0.01 22.53
N ALA A 570 3.22 -0.17 21.67
CA ALA A 570 3.94 0.93 21.04
C ALA A 570 3.75 0.91 19.51
N LEU A 571 3.38 2.04 18.92
CA LEU A 571 3.36 2.21 17.47
C LEU A 571 4.77 2.56 16.98
N TRP A 572 5.28 1.76 16.05
CA TRP A 572 6.54 1.97 15.35
C TRP A 572 6.30 2.66 14.01
N ILE A 573 6.84 3.87 13.87
CA ILE A 573 6.84 4.59 12.60
C ILE A 573 8.27 4.56 12.10
N VAL A 574 8.53 3.72 11.11
CA VAL A 574 9.83 3.68 10.44
C VAL A 574 9.70 4.59 9.24
N SER A 575 10.03 5.88 9.44
CA SER A 575 10.27 6.79 8.33
C SER A 575 11.75 6.73 7.96
N ALA A 576 12.09 6.36 6.74
CA ALA A 576 13.37 6.74 6.19
C ALA A 576 13.41 8.28 6.09
N LEU A 577 14.46 8.88 6.64
CA LEU A 577 14.57 10.32 6.88
C LEU A 577 14.39 11.20 5.64
N GLU A 578 13.50 12.18 5.75
CA GLU A 578 13.63 13.47 5.06
C GLU A 578 14.11 14.53 6.06
N GLN A 579 15.40 14.87 6.03
CA GLN A 579 15.89 16.19 6.43
C GLN A 579 16.59 16.84 5.24
N CYS A 580 15.85 16.97 4.15
CA CYS A 580 15.89 18.07 3.19
C CYS A 580 14.97 17.66 2.03
N ARG A 581 13.85 18.37 1.86
CA ARG A 581 12.88 18.28 0.74
C ARG A 581 11.66 17.34 0.88
N GLY A 582 10.79 17.71 1.81
CA GLY A 582 9.37 17.97 1.48
C GLY A 582 8.39 16.79 1.46
N LEU A 583 7.92 16.36 2.63
CA LEU A 583 6.55 16.22 3.14
C LEU A 583 6.66 15.80 4.63
N THR A 584 6.19 16.60 5.59
CA THR A 584 6.33 16.25 7.03
C THR A 584 5.01 15.69 7.59
N PRO A 585 4.92 14.39 7.94
CA PRO A 585 3.78 13.90 8.69
C PRO A 585 3.77 14.53 10.09
N TYR A 586 2.64 15.15 10.47
CA TYR A 586 2.44 15.72 11.81
C TYR A 586 1.64 14.77 12.70
N TRP A 587 2.21 14.44 13.86
CA TRP A 587 1.71 13.41 14.77
C TRP A 587 1.16 14.01 16.08
N ARG A 588 0.02 13.50 16.54
CA ARG A 588 -0.52 13.76 17.88
C ARG A 588 -1.09 12.47 18.49
N GLU A 589 -0.73 12.19 19.74
CA GLU A 589 -1.23 11.05 20.51
C GLU A 589 -2.15 11.52 21.65
N GLU A 590 -3.36 10.96 21.72
CA GLU A 590 -4.28 11.13 22.86
C GLU A 590 -4.98 9.79 23.13
N HIS A 591 -4.66 9.12 24.26
CA HIS A 591 -5.35 7.94 24.78
C HIS A 591 -5.46 6.72 23.82
N GLY A 592 -4.34 6.16 23.36
CA GLY A 592 -4.33 4.94 22.52
C GLY A 592 -4.73 5.20 21.06
N ARG A 593 -4.49 6.41 20.56
CA ARG A 593 -4.85 6.85 19.20
C ARG A 593 -3.68 7.54 18.54
N ALA A 594 -3.40 7.21 17.29
CA ALA A 594 -2.39 7.87 16.47
C ALA A 594 -3.05 8.55 15.27
N ASP A 595 -2.96 9.89 15.23
CA ASP A 595 -3.41 10.69 14.08
C ASP A 595 -2.21 10.95 13.15
N ILE A 596 -2.34 10.61 11.85
CA ILE A 596 -1.37 10.93 10.80
C ILE A 596 -1.95 12.02 9.90
N ASN A 597 -1.30 13.18 9.82
CA ASN A 597 -1.76 14.28 8.97
C ASN A 597 -0.84 14.49 7.77
N TRP A 598 -1.43 14.90 6.65
CA TRP A 598 -0.78 15.09 5.35
C TRP A 598 -0.87 16.54 4.87
N TYR A 599 0.18 17.04 4.21
CA TYR A 599 0.24 18.38 3.62
C TYR A 599 0.58 18.30 2.11
N PRO A 600 0.00 19.12 1.21
CA PRO A 600 0.44 19.19 -0.20
C PRO A 600 1.69 20.06 -0.43
N ARG A 601 2.44 19.76 -1.49
CA ARG A 601 3.75 20.36 -1.91
C ARG A 601 3.79 21.89 -2.12
N ASN A 602 2.65 22.58 -2.17
CA ASN A 602 2.56 23.98 -2.65
C ASN A 602 2.48 25.05 -1.55
N VAL A 603 2.73 24.70 -0.29
CA VAL A 603 2.82 25.69 0.79
C VAL A 603 4.28 25.79 1.23
N ASN A 604 4.99 26.80 0.73
CA ASN A 604 6.36 27.11 1.15
C ASN A 604 6.32 27.96 2.44
N PRO A 605 6.75 27.46 3.62
CA PRO A 605 6.69 28.25 4.86
C PRO A 605 7.75 29.35 4.92
N THR A 606 8.79 29.30 4.08
CA THR A 606 9.99 30.15 4.22
C THR A 606 10.07 31.32 3.24
N SER A 607 9.25 31.39 2.18
CA SER A 607 9.31 32.50 1.21
C SER A 607 8.49 33.75 1.60
N ALA A 608 7.93 33.80 2.81
CA ALA A 608 7.36 35.02 3.40
C ALA A 608 8.35 35.81 4.29
N TYR A 609 9.63 35.41 4.33
CA TYR A 609 10.59 35.87 5.34
C TYR A 609 11.84 36.60 4.81
N GLN A 610 11.81 37.16 3.60
CA GLN A 610 12.90 38.03 3.14
C GLN A 610 12.37 39.33 2.52
N GLY A 611 12.28 40.35 3.38
CA GLY A 611 12.06 41.74 2.97
C GLY A 611 11.71 42.62 4.15
N VAL A 612 12.63 43.53 4.49
CA VAL A 612 12.55 44.59 5.51
C VAL A 612 13.01 44.18 6.92
N ALA A 613 14.22 44.63 7.24
CA ALA A 613 14.78 44.63 8.58
C ALA A 613 14.00 45.58 9.50
N ASP A 614 13.96 45.20 10.77
CA ASP A 614 13.54 46.00 11.91
C ASP A 614 12.03 46.21 12.06
N LEU A 615 11.37 45.25 12.74
CA LEU A 615 10.36 45.43 13.78
C LEU A 615 9.88 44.02 14.21
N SER A 616 10.16 43.64 15.45
CA SER A 616 9.75 42.35 16.03
C SER A 616 8.22 42.22 16.13
N PRO A 617 7.57 41.14 15.62
CA PRO A 617 6.16 40.89 15.87
C PRO A 617 5.95 40.19 17.22
N ARG A 618 4.81 40.45 17.86
CA ARG A 618 4.41 39.93 19.17
C ARG A 618 3.88 38.48 19.09
N PRO A 619 3.91 37.72 20.20
CA PRO A 619 3.31 36.38 20.26
C PRO A 619 1.78 36.51 20.10
N GLY A 620 1.21 36.06 18.98
CA GLY A 620 -0.24 36.11 18.80
C GLY A 620 -0.81 35.86 17.39
N ASP A 621 -0.02 35.99 16.32
CA ASP A 621 -0.58 35.91 14.96
C ASP A 621 -0.39 34.51 14.35
N ASN A 622 -1.49 33.77 14.22
CA ASN A 622 -1.58 32.52 13.47
C ASN A 622 -2.65 32.65 12.38
N VAL A 623 -2.23 32.71 11.12
CA VAL A 623 -3.07 32.63 9.91
C VAL A 623 -3.43 31.15 9.65
N PRO A 624 -4.68 30.80 9.30
CA PRO A 624 -5.06 29.42 9.04
C PRO A 624 -4.60 28.96 7.64
N LEU A 625 -3.86 27.85 7.59
CA LEU A 625 -3.53 27.11 6.36
C LEU A 625 -4.43 25.86 6.31
N GLY A 626 -5.08 25.65 5.16
CA GLY A 626 -6.15 24.68 4.96
C GLY A 626 -5.73 23.21 4.82
N ASP A 627 -6.71 22.38 5.19
CA ASP A 627 -7.09 20.99 4.86
C ASP A 627 -6.06 19.82 4.97
N PRO A 628 -6.06 19.09 6.10
CA PRO A 628 -5.32 17.83 6.27
C PRO A 628 -6.14 16.63 5.77
N SER A 629 -5.65 15.93 4.75
CA SER A 629 -6.04 14.51 4.55
C SER A 629 -5.54 13.73 5.77
N GLY A 630 -6.26 12.87 6.49
CA GLY A 630 -7.62 12.33 6.39
C GLY A 630 -7.65 10.93 7.02
N LEU A 631 -6.56 10.17 6.83
CA LEU A 631 -6.40 8.79 7.33
C LEU A 631 -6.01 8.76 8.81
N ARG A 632 -6.79 8.02 9.59
CA ARG A 632 -6.58 7.81 11.03
C ARG A 632 -6.51 6.34 11.34
N PHE A 633 -5.68 6.00 12.34
CA PHE A 633 -5.56 4.64 12.84
C PHE A 633 -5.93 4.59 14.32
N LYS A 634 -6.74 3.60 14.67
CA LYS A 634 -6.96 3.21 16.05
C LYS A 634 -6.43 1.79 16.20
N ILE A 635 -5.45 1.64 17.07
CA ILE A 635 -4.92 0.34 17.45
C ILE A 635 -5.82 -0.13 18.60
N GLY A 636 -6.51 -1.25 18.40
CA GLY A 636 -7.40 -1.82 19.39
C GLY A 636 -6.62 -2.25 20.63
N ASP A 637 -7.32 -2.24 21.78
CA ASP A 637 -6.80 -2.85 23.00
C ASP A 637 -6.43 -4.31 22.69
N ASP A 638 -5.31 -4.79 23.24
CA ASP A 638 -4.75 -6.14 23.04
C ASP A 638 -5.89 -7.16 22.91
N THR A 639 -5.90 -7.94 21.83
CA THR A 639 -6.95 -8.93 21.49
C THR A 639 -7.05 -10.09 22.52
N GLY A 640 -6.46 -9.92 23.70
CA GLY A 640 -6.13 -10.96 24.67
C GLY A 640 -4.97 -11.83 24.21
N SER A 641 -4.35 -11.50 23.07
CA SER A 641 -3.29 -12.29 22.44
C SER A 641 -2.19 -11.36 21.99
N ARG A 642 -1.02 -11.49 22.61
CA ARG A 642 0.21 -10.81 22.21
C ARG A 642 0.61 -11.07 20.74
N SER A 643 -0.05 -12.01 20.04
CA SER A 643 0.32 -12.45 18.68
C SER A 643 -0.41 -11.67 17.60
N SER A 644 -1.38 -10.85 17.97
CA SER A 644 -2.24 -10.14 17.04
C SER A 644 -2.78 -8.87 17.65
N VAL A 645 -2.97 -7.87 16.80
CA VAL A 645 -3.60 -6.61 17.17
C VAL A 645 -4.67 -6.26 16.16
N GLU A 646 -5.83 -5.84 16.64
CA GLU A 646 -6.86 -5.27 15.79
C GLU A 646 -6.45 -3.83 15.44
N VAL A 647 -6.46 -3.49 14.16
CA VAL A 647 -6.29 -2.11 13.73
C VAL A 647 -7.56 -1.68 13.00
N GLU A 648 -8.11 -0.56 13.43
CA GLU A 648 -9.18 0.16 12.76
C GLU A 648 -8.59 1.36 12.01
N TRP A 649 -9.07 1.65 10.82
CA TRP A 649 -8.74 2.88 10.09
C TRP A 649 -9.96 3.54 9.50
N SER A 650 -9.88 4.85 9.32
CA SER A 650 -10.92 5.64 8.68
C SER A 650 -10.32 6.83 7.96
N PHE A 651 -10.90 7.21 6.81
CA PHE A 651 -10.71 8.52 6.23
C PHE A 651 -11.83 9.43 6.75
N SER A 652 -11.53 10.64 7.21
CA SER A 652 -12.57 11.62 7.64
C SER A 652 -13.59 11.77 6.52
N ASP A 653 -14.85 11.34 6.70
CA ASP A 653 -15.97 12.22 7.07
C ASP A 653 -17.08 11.57 7.92
N GLN A 654 -16.83 10.45 8.62
CA GLN A 654 -17.74 10.00 9.68
C GLN A 654 -17.45 10.76 11.00
N PRO A 655 -18.49 11.23 11.71
CA PRO A 655 -18.43 12.44 12.53
C PRO A 655 -17.50 12.28 13.72
N PHE A 656 -16.48 13.14 13.79
CA PHE A 656 -15.75 13.41 15.03
C PHE A 656 -16.75 13.79 16.12
N LEU A 657 -16.48 13.32 17.34
CA LEU A 657 -16.98 14.02 18.52
C LEU A 657 -16.46 15.47 18.39
N PRO A 658 -17.33 16.49 18.46
CA PRO A 658 -16.89 17.88 18.31
C PRO A 658 -15.72 18.17 19.25
N ARG A 659 -14.61 18.64 18.67
CA ARG A 659 -13.41 19.03 19.42
C ARG A 659 -13.22 20.52 19.33
N ILE A 660 -12.98 21.16 20.47
CA ILE A 660 -12.56 22.56 20.54
C ILE A 660 -11.04 22.59 20.67
N ASP A 661 -10.36 23.20 19.70
CA ASP A 661 -8.90 23.34 19.72
C ASP A 661 -8.49 24.69 20.34
N LYS A 662 -9.16 25.77 19.94
CA LYS A 662 -8.91 27.11 20.48
C LYS A 662 -10.11 28.04 20.31
N ILE A 663 -10.06 29.16 21.02
CA ILE A 663 -11.02 30.26 20.86
C ILE A 663 -10.25 31.48 20.33
N LEU A 664 -10.66 32.01 19.18
CA LEU A 664 -10.00 33.17 18.57
C LEU A 664 -10.28 34.44 19.37
N GLY A 665 -9.23 35.18 19.72
CA GLY A 665 -9.30 36.39 20.53
C GLY A 665 -9.12 36.18 22.05
N GLY A 666 -8.59 35.02 22.50
CA GLY A 666 -8.28 34.74 23.92
C GLY A 666 -9.39 33.96 24.66
N SER A 667 -9.35 33.85 26.00
CA SER A 667 -10.38 33.13 26.78
C SER A 667 -11.38 34.04 27.50
N THR A 668 -11.14 35.36 27.55
CA THR A 668 -12.02 36.34 28.22
C THR A 668 -13.03 36.94 27.25
N ARG A 669 -14.33 36.93 27.58
CA ARG A 669 -15.42 37.37 26.69
C ARG A 669 -16.46 38.21 27.41
N ARG A 670 -17.18 39.06 26.67
CA ARG A 670 -18.30 39.84 27.19
C ARG A 670 -19.64 39.16 26.89
N PRO A 671 -20.66 39.30 27.76
CA PRO A 671 -22.04 38.98 27.38
C PRO A 671 -22.42 39.67 26.07
N GLY A 672 -23.16 38.98 25.21
CA GLY A 672 -23.56 39.46 23.88
C GLY A 672 -22.50 39.34 22.79
N GLN A 673 -21.25 39.02 23.13
CA GLN A 673 -20.16 38.91 22.16
C GLN A 673 -20.29 37.66 21.29
N VAL A 674 -20.08 37.80 19.98
CA VAL A 674 -19.87 36.68 19.06
C VAL A 674 -18.42 36.24 19.12
N VAL A 675 -18.22 34.94 19.27
CA VAL A 675 -16.92 34.31 19.48
C VAL A 675 -16.69 33.25 18.43
N SER A 676 -15.56 33.34 17.73
CA SER A 676 -15.09 32.24 16.88
C SER A 676 -14.36 31.19 17.70
N ILE A 677 -14.75 29.95 17.51
CA ILE A 677 -14.18 28.75 18.09
C ILE A 677 -13.60 27.94 16.93
N VAL A 678 -12.31 27.65 16.99
CA VAL A 678 -11.62 26.81 16.01
C VAL A 678 -11.44 25.43 16.60
N GLY A 679 -11.66 24.40 15.78
CA GLY A 679 -11.66 23.02 16.21
C GLY A 679 -11.99 22.07 15.07
N ASN A 680 -12.59 20.94 15.38
CA ASN A 680 -13.14 20.02 14.40
C ASN A 680 -14.57 19.71 14.79
N PHE A 681 -15.53 20.15 13.98
CA PHE A 681 -16.94 20.14 14.32
C PHE A 681 -17.78 19.24 13.40
N GLY A 682 -17.24 18.84 12.24
CA GLY A 682 -17.89 17.98 11.25
C GLY A 682 -19.01 18.67 10.46
N LEU A 683 -19.44 18.07 9.35
CA LEU A 683 -20.38 18.68 8.38
C LEU A 683 -21.87 18.55 8.75
N GLU A 684 -22.29 17.57 9.55
CA GLU A 684 -23.73 17.21 9.69
C GLU A 684 -24.24 16.99 11.13
N GLY A 685 -25.51 17.34 11.37
CA GLY A 685 -26.33 17.01 12.55
C GLY A 685 -26.67 18.21 13.45
N ASN A 686 -27.79 18.17 14.18
CA ASN A 686 -28.20 19.23 15.12
C ASN A 686 -27.13 19.47 16.20
N LYS A 687 -26.49 20.66 16.19
CA LYS A 687 -25.44 21.03 17.14
C LYS A 687 -25.97 21.93 18.26
N ILE A 688 -25.42 21.76 19.45
CA ILE A 688 -25.69 22.62 20.61
C ILE A 688 -24.36 23.10 21.16
N ALA A 689 -24.22 24.41 21.31
CA ALA A 689 -23.12 25.04 22.03
C ALA A 689 -23.64 25.50 23.40
N ARG A 690 -22.93 25.19 24.49
CA ARG A 690 -23.40 25.47 25.86
C ARG A 690 -22.25 25.91 26.77
N LEU A 691 -22.50 26.93 27.59
CA LEU A 691 -21.67 27.25 28.75
C LEU A 691 -22.21 26.53 29.98
N SER A 692 -21.33 25.93 30.76
CA SER A 692 -21.67 25.35 32.06
C SER A 692 -20.73 25.83 33.15
N SER A 693 -21.27 26.08 34.33
CA SER A 693 -20.52 26.20 35.58
C SER A 693 -21.05 25.16 36.57
N THR A 694 -20.53 25.17 37.80
CA THR A 694 -21.09 24.35 38.88
C THR A 694 -22.51 24.76 39.27
N ALA A 695 -22.94 25.99 38.95
CA ALA A 695 -24.21 26.57 39.41
C ALA A 695 -25.24 26.78 38.28
N ALA A 696 -24.83 26.88 37.01
CA ALA A 696 -25.73 27.24 35.91
C ALA A 696 -25.30 26.68 34.56
N GLN A 697 -26.24 26.63 33.61
CA GLN A 697 -26.00 26.28 32.20
C GLN A 697 -26.69 27.29 31.28
N TYR A 698 -26.01 27.70 30.21
CA TYR A 698 -26.52 28.67 29.23
C TYR A 698 -26.31 28.12 27.82
N ASP A 699 -27.38 27.99 27.04
CA ASP A 699 -27.30 27.64 25.62
C ASP A 699 -26.84 28.85 24.81
N LEU A 700 -25.93 28.62 23.87
CA LEU A 700 -25.35 29.63 23.01
C LEU A 700 -26.03 29.60 21.64
N GLU A 701 -26.21 30.77 21.04
CA GLU A 701 -26.68 30.88 19.65
C GLU A 701 -25.53 30.60 18.70
N ILE A 702 -25.68 29.64 17.78
CA ILE A 702 -24.70 29.39 16.71
C ILE A 702 -24.98 30.36 15.57
N VAL A 703 -24.12 31.37 15.43
CA VAL A 703 -24.24 32.46 14.44
C VAL A 703 -23.76 32.03 13.05
N ARG A 704 -22.68 31.25 13.00
CA ARG A 704 -22.10 30.70 11.76
C ARG A 704 -21.43 29.35 12.07
N TYR A 705 -21.46 28.45 11.10
CA TYR A 705 -20.92 27.11 11.25
C TYR A 705 -20.07 26.70 10.04
N GLY A 706 -18.92 26.10 10.31
CA GLY A 706 -18.00 25.50 9.36
C GLY A 706 -17.39 24.22 9.94
N VAL A 707 -16.65 23.48 9.11
CA VAL A 707 -16.05 22.18 9.50
C VAL A 707 -14.99 22.31 10.58
N ASP A 708 -14.27 23.42 10.57
CA ASP A 708 -13.12 23.74 11.40
C ASP A 708 -13.32 24.98 12.28
N GLU A 709 -14.42 25.71 12.08
CA GLU A 709 -14.73 26.94 12.79
C GLU A 709 -16.23 27.10 13.07
N VAL A 710 -16.59 27.41 14.33
CA VAL A 710 -17.96 27.72 14.74
C VAL A 710 -18.00 29.06 15.45
N TRP A 711 -18.95 29.90 15.07
CA TRP A 711 -19.16 31.21 15.65
C TRP A 711 -20.38 31.15 16.56
N VAL A 712 -20.20 31.45 17.84
CA VAL A 712 -21.28 31.41 18.84
C VAL A 712 -21.46 32.76 19.53
N LYS A 713 -22.70 33.16 19.82
CA LYS A 713 -23.01 34.35 20.60
C LYS A 713 -23.20 33.98 22.08
N ILE A 714 -22.46 34.63 22.97
CA ILE A 714 -22.67 34.51 24.42
C ILE A 714 -23.96 35.26 24.80
N PRO A 715 -24.90 34.65 25.55
CA PRO A 715 -26.11 35.33 25.98
C PRO A 715 -25.82 36.61 26.74
N ASP A 716 -26.70 37.61 26.58
CA ASP A 716 -26.52 38.94 27.16
C ASP A 716 -26.64 38.95 28.70
N ASP A 717 -27.25 37.91 29.28
CA ASP A 717 -27.54 37.75 30.70
C ASP A 717 -26.57 36.83 31.45
N VAL A 718 -25.52 36.30 30.80
CA VAL A 718 -24.52 35.45 31.47
C VAL A 718 -23.72 36.27 32.51
N PRO A 719 -23.75 35.91 33.80
CA PRO A 719 -22.98 36.60 34.83
C PRO A 719 -21.48 36.43 34.66
N ASP A 720 -20.70 37.39 35.19
CA ASP A 720 -19.25 37.31 35.27
C ASP A 720 -18.80 36.01 35.98
N GLY A 721 -17.87 35.26 35.37
CA GLY A 721 -17.41 33.98 35.92
C GLY A 721 -16.63 33.11 34.93
N SER A 722 -16.13 31.98 35.42
CA SER A 722 -15.46 30.96 34.61
C SER A 722 -16.43 29.85 34.23
N TYR A 723 -16.53 29.55 32.94
CA TYR A 723 -17.47 28.57 32.38
C TYR A 723 -16.72 27.56 31.52
N ARG A 724 -17.19 26.30 31.51
CA ARG A 724 -16.82 25.32 30.50
C ARG A 724 -17.72 25.47 29.29
N LEU A 725 -17.11 25.71 28.14
CA LEU A 725 -17.76 25.71 26.85
C LEU A 725 -17.80 24.28 26.30
N HIS A 726 -18.99 23.80 26.01
CA HIS A 726 -19.27 22.49 25.42
C HIS A 726 -19.84 22.65 24.02
N LEU A 727 -19.39 21.82 23.09
CA LEU A 727 -20.03 21.60 21.79
C LEU A 727 -20.51 20.15 21.70
N MET A 728 -21.79 19.97 21.38
CA MET A 728 -22.46 18.66 21.42
C MET A 728 -23.25 18.42 20.13
N THR A 729 -23.39 17.15 19.73
CA THR A 729 -24.32 16.72 18.68
C THR A 729 -25.55 16.07 19.33
N ARG A 730 -26.76 16.39 18.84
CA ARG A 730 -28.02 15.93 19.46
C ARG A 730 -28.33 14.45 19.20
N GLU A 731 -27.67 13.83 18.24
CA GLU A 731 -28.16 12.61 17.58
C GLU A 731 -27.82 11.28 18.26
N ARG A 732 -27.00 11.21 19.32
CA ARG A 732 -26.64 9.89 19.92
C ARG A 732 -26.58 9.79 21.44
N GLY A 733 -27.07 10.78 22.20
CA GLY A 733 -27.01 10.71 23.68
C GLY A 733 -25.57 10.63 24.26
N LEU A 734 -24.54 10.73 23.42
CA LEU A 734 -23.13 10.71 23.78
C LEU A 734 -22.73 12.10 24.27
N ARG A 735 -22.65 12.25 25.60
CA ARG A 735 -22.26 13.50 26.30
C ARG A 735 -20.74 13.76 26.35
N LYS A 736 -19.94 13.20 25.44
CA LYS A 736 -18.48 13.39 25.45
C LYS A 736 -18.03 14.25 24.27
N GLY A 737 -18.23 15.56 24.38
CA GLY A 737 -17.49 16.55 23.58
C GLY A 737 -16.35 17.13 24.43
N ASN A 738 -15.23 17.52 23.81
CA ASN A 738 -14.18 18.23 24.52
C ASN A 738 -14.70 19.61 24.97
N SER A 739 -14.27 20.06 26.16
CA SER A 739 -14.68 21.35 26.72
C SER A 739 -13.47 22.23 27.00
N VAL A 740 -13.62 23.54 26.77
CA VAL A 740 -12.58 24.54 27.09
C VAL A 740 -13.11 25.53 28.12
N TRP A 741 -12.23 26.05 28.97
CA TRP A 741 -12.60 27.10 29.92
C TRP A 741 -12.63 28.48 29.25
N ILE A 742 -13.67 29.24 29.52
CA ILE A 742 -13.81 30.65 29.15
C ILE A 742 -14.15 31.49 30.37
N ASN A 743 -13.68 32.73 30.39
CA ASN A 743 -14.01 33.71 31.43
C ASN A 743 -14.97 34.74 30.83
N VAL A 744 -16.19 34.83 31.34
CA VAL A 744 -17.11 35.91 30.97
C VAL A 744 -16.91 37.06 31.94
N ARG A 745 -16.70 38.28 31.44
CA ARG A 745 -16.53 39.52 32.23
C ARG A 745 -17.20 40.68 31.51
N ARG A 746 -17.93 41.53 32.24
CA ARG A 746 -18.56 42.73 31.66
C ARG A 746 -17.57 43.81 31.27
#